data_AF-A0A671SGX9-F1
#
_entry.id   AF-A0A671SGX9-F1
#
_cell.length_a   1.000
_cell.length_b   1.000
_cell.length_c   1.000
_cell.angle_alpha   90.00
_cell.angle_beta   90.00
_cell.angle_gamma   90.00
#
_symmetry.space_group_name_H-M   'P 1'
#
loop_
_entity.id
_entity.type
_entity.pdbx_description
1 polymer ?
#
loop_
_entity_poly.entity_id
_entity_poly.type
_entity_poly.pdbx_seq_one_letter_code
_entity_poly.pdbx_strand_id
1 'polypeptide(L)'
;MRKLTSDFLNKTTPGLQIWRVENMELVPCPSNSYGQFFEGDSYVILYTHKTSNNYTYDIHYWLGKNTSNDEQGAAAIYTTQMDEHLGGAAVQHRETQGHESATFQGYFKQGIIYKKGGVASGMKQVETNTYNIRRLLHVKGNKHVVAGEVEMSWKSFNQGDVFLLDLGSLLIQWNGPKSNRMERLRGMNLAKDIRDRERGGRAQVTVVDGDDEVSSEEAMKLMIQAMGEKKQIKDAIPDEIVDEKLKTAIKLFHISDSQGNLVVQEVAVKPLTQDLLKTEDCYLLDQGGIKIFIWKGKKASKTERAESLKKAEAYIKAKGYPTSTYVETVSEGAESSVFKQLFQKWTEKGQTVGLGTTHSPGKIAKVEQVKFDATSMHARPDLAAQQKMVDDGSGEAEVWRIEDNEPVPVERKWLGHFYGGDCYLILYKYEVNSKLHYILYMWQGRHASTAELTASAYQAVILDQKYNGEPVQVRVPMGKEPMHLMAIFKGKMVVYEVSLSVYKCCYLWYGKGCSGDEREMAKSLADIISKREKNVIAEGQEPADFWVNLGGKSQYASSKRLQDENCNITPRLFECSNQTGRFIATEITNFNQDDLDEDDVMLLDIWDQVYLWIGKGSNDKEKHDAVVTAQEYLKSHPAGRDLDTPILVVKQGFEPPTFTGWFQAWDPQKWSSGKSYDQLKAELGTATDLIKITVHYLSNDDFKLIMGISRIDFYDLPSWKQLNLKKEKGLF
;
A
#
# COMPACT_ATOMS: atom_id res chain seq x y z
N MET A 1 20.12 27.91 18.66
CA MET A 1 19.57 26.54 18.57
C MET A 1 20.21 25.69 19.66
N ARG A 2 19.41 25.10 20.56
CA ARG A 2 19.90 24.16 21.60
C ARG A 2 20.23 22.80 20.95
N LYS A 3 21.27 22.11 21.42
CA LYS A 3 21.53 20.71 21.05
C LYS A 3 20.43 19.81 21.63
N LEU A 4 19.95 18.85 20.83
CA LEU A 4 19.08 17.78 21.31
C LEU A 4 19.76 17.02 22.47
N THR A 5 19.05 16.84 23.58
CA THR A 5 19.48 16.00 24.71
C THR A 5 18.93 14.57 24.55
N SER A 6 19.61 13.59 25.15
CA SER A 6 19.29 12.15 25.00
C SER A 6 17.86 11.76 25.37
N ASP A 7 17.22 12.53 26.24
CA ASP A 7 15.92 12.22 26.84
C ASP A 7 14.73 12.66 25.97
N PHE A 8 14.99 13.31 24.82
CA PHE A 8 13.97 13.91 23.96
C PHE A 8 13.38 12.95 22.92
N LEU A 9 14.06 11.84 22.64
CA LEU A 9 13.72 10.87 21.58
C LEU A 9 13.39 9.51 22.18
N ASN A 10 12.15 9.04 22.00
CA ASN A 10 11.80 7.68 22.39
C ASN A 10 12.15 6.72 21.25
N LYS A 11 13.35 6.13 21.32
CA LYS A 11 13.91 5.28 20.25
C LYS A 11 13.37 3.84 20.25
N THR A 12 12.60 3.47 21.27
CA THR A 12 12.24 2.06 21.55
C THR A 12 10.74 1.78 21.53
N THR A 13 9.91 2.83 21.49
CA THR A 13 8.45 2.65 21.37
C THR A 13 8.04 2.80 19.91
N PRO A 14 7.48 1.74 19.29
CA PRO A 14 6.97 1.83 17.93
C PRO A 14 5.83 2.85 17.84
N GLY A 15 5.77 3.60 16.74
CA GLY A 15 4.72 4.57 16.49
C GLY A 15 5.24 5.95 16.05
N LEU A 16 4.31 6.90 16.04
CA LEU A 16 4.48 8.25 15.48
C LEU A 16 4.76 9.28 16.59
N GLN A 17 5.78 10.11 16.38
CA GLN A 17 6.08 11.27 17.20
C GLN A 17 6.18 12.51 16.31
N ILE A 18 5.50 13.60 16.68
CA ILE A 18 5.45 14.84 15.90
C ILE A 18 5.91 16.00 16.80
N TRP A 19 6.75 16.86 16.25
CA TRP A 19 7.18 18.12 16.85
C TRP A 19 6.93 19.27 15.88
N ARG A 20 6.51 20.41 16.41
CA ARG A 20 6.39 21.69 15.70
C ARG A 20 7.63 22.52 15.97
N VAL A 21 8.16 23.20 14.95
CA VAL A 21 9.24 24.18 15.12
C VAL A 21 8.60 25.47 15.62
N GLU A 22 8.84 25.85 16.87
CA GLU A 22 8.38 27.11 17.44
C GLU A 22 9.58 27.93 17.91
N ASN A 23 9.76 29.14 17.36
CA ASN A 23 10.87 30.03 17.72
C ASN A 23 12.26 29.35 17.67
N MET A 24 12.50 28.53 16.64
CA MET A 24 13.73 27.74 16.44
C MET A 24 13.99 26.65 17.48
N GLU A 25 12.97 26.21 18.22
CA GLU A 25 13.00 25.05 19.12
C GLU A 25 11.95 24.00 18.71
N LEU A 26 12.22 22.71 18.98
CA LEU A 26 11.25 21.63 18.78
C LEU A 26 10.29 21.55 19.97
N VAL A 27 8.99 21.71 19.70
CA VAL A 27 7.92 21.57 20.69
C VAL A 27 7.07 20.33 20.36
N PRO A 28 6.92 19.37 21.28
CA PRO A 28 6.17 18.15 21.02
C PRO A 28 4.69 18.44 20.81
N CYS A 29 4.12 17.84 19.78
CA CYS A 29 2.71 17.94 19.45
C CYS A 29 1.87 17.00 20.32
N PRO A 30 0.71 17.43 20.83
CA PRO A 30 -0.25 16.54 21.48
C PRO A 30 -0.76 15.46 20.52
N SER A 31 -0.90 14.22 20.99
CA SER A 31 -1.31 13.07 20.16
C SER A 31 -2.70 13.23 19.54
N ASN A 32 -3.61 13.96 20.16
CA ASN A 32 -4.94 14.28 19.62
C ASN A 32 -4.91 15.26 18.44
N SER A 33 -3.80 16.00 18.25
CA SER A 33 -3.60 16.95 17.17
C SER A 33 -2.80 16.38 15.99
N TYR A 34 -2.42 15.10 16.05
CA TYR A 34 -1.71 14.44 14.96
C TYR A 34 -2.54 14.46 13.67
N GLY A 35 -1.90 14.81 12.56
CA GLY A 35 -2.54 15.03 11.27
C GLY A 35 -2.97 16.48 11.04
N GLN A 36 -2.84 17.37 12.02
CA GLN A 36 -3.15 18.79 11.88
C GLN A 36 -1.88 19.63 11.77
N PHE A 37 -1.69 20.30 10.62
CA PHE A 37 -0.50 21.09 10.33
C PHE A 37 -0.88 22.52 9.96
N PHE A 38 -0.16 23.49 10.52
CA PHE A 38 -0.31 24.89 10.17
C PHE A 38 0.51 25.24 8.91
N GLU A 39 -0.11 25.90 7.94
CA GLU A 39 0.54 26.27 6.68
C GLU A 39 1.74 27.22 6.88
N GLY A 40 1.73 27.99 7.97
CA GLY A 40 2.79 28.94 8.31
C GLY A 40 3.99 28.33 9.02
N ASP A 41 4.01 27.02 9.29
CA ASP A 41 5.03 26.41 10.15
C ASP A 41 5.76 25.22 9.49
N SER A 42 6.84 24.81 10.16
CA SER A 42 7.59 23.60 9.84
C SER A 42 7.48 22.59 10.98
N TYR A 43 7.46 21.31 10.64
CA TYR A 43 7.32 20.21 11.60
C TYR A 43 8.40 19.16 11.37
N VAL A 44 8.77 18.45 12.43
CA VAL A 44 9.62 17.25 12.36
C VAL A 44 8.84 16.07 12.92
N ILE A 45 8.86 14.97 12.19
CA ILE A 45 8.09 13.76 12.47
C ILE A 45 9.06 12.59 12.50
N LEU A 46 8.95 11.73 13.52
CA LEU A 46 9.67 10.47 13.60
C LEU A 46 8.65 9.33 13.62
N TYR A 47 8.79 8.40 12.69
CA TYR A 47 8.11 7.12 12.73
C TYR A 47 9.10 6.02 13.10
N THR A 48 8.77 5.24 14.13
CA THR A 48 9.59 4.12 14.58
C THR A 48 8.92 2.79 14.22
N HIS A 49 9.54 2.05 13.31
CA HIS A 49 9.12 0.69 12.93
C HIS A 49 9.72 -0.33 13.89
N LYS A 50 8.90 -1.29 14.33
CA LYS A 50 9.39 -2.48 15.04
C LYS A 50 9.65 -3.59 14.04
N THR A 51 10.91 -3.96 13.88
CA THR A 51 11.30 -5.21 13.21
C THR A 51 11.55 -6.27 14.29
N SER A 52 11.56 -7.55 13.92
CA SER A 52 11.59 -8.70 14.84
C SER A 52 12.65 -8.60 15.93
N ASN A 53 13.83 -8.04 15.63
CA ASN A 53 14.96 -7.87 16.56
C ASN A 53 15.56 -6.45 16.60
N ASN A 54 15.02 -5.48 15.86
CA ASN A 54 15.59 -4.13 15.79
C ASN A 54 14.55 -3.07 15.46
N TYR A 55 14.93 -1.80 15.53
CA TYR A 55 14.09 -0.67 15.14
C TYR A 55 14.64 0.00 13.88
N THR A 56 13.75 0.33 12.95
CA THR A 56 14.08 1.21 11.82
C THR A 56 13.31 2.52 11.96
N TYR A 57 13.87 3.59 11.43
CA TYR A 57 13.41 4.95 11.70
C TYR A 57 13.24 5.74 10.42
N ASP A 58 12.12 6.42 10.29
CA ASP A 58 11.84 7.36 9.22
C ASP A 58 11.62 8.74 9.83
N ILE A 59 12.47 9.71 9.47
CA ILE A 59 12.37 11.09 9.93
C ILE A 59 11.86 11.94 8.78
N HIS A 60 10.70 12.55 8.94
CA HIS A 60 10.14 13.49 7.98
C HIS A 60 10.28 14.90 8.54
N TYR A 61 10.61 15.87 7.69
CA TYR A 61 10.38 17.27 8.02
C TYR A 61 9.41 17.85 7.01
N TRP A 62 8.28 18.34 7.52
CA TRP A 62 7.18 18.86 6.74
C TRP A 62 7.25 20.38 6.71
N LEU A 63 7.15 20.95 5.52
CA LEU A 63 7.25 22.39 5.27
C LEU A 63 5.90 22.92 4.79
N GLY A 64 5.28 23.78 5.61
CA GLY A 64 4.05 24.48 5.26
C GLY A 64 4.26 25.46 4.09
N LYS A 65 3.20 25.70 3.32
CA LYS A 65 3.26 26.55 2.13
C LYS A 65 3.74 27.99 2.42
N ASN A 66 3.44 28.49 3.62
CA ASN A 66 3.73 29.84 4.08
C ASN A 66 4.81 29.88 5.18
N THR A 67 5.53 28.79 5.42
CA THR A 67 6.55 28.73 6.47
C THR A 67 7.81 29.52 6.13
N SER A 68 8.42 30.13 7.16
CA SER A 68 9.57 31.01 6.99
C SER A 68 10.86 30.24 6.64
N ASN A 69 11.79 30.87 5.91
CA ASN A 69 13.08 30.23 5.57
C ASN A 69 13.88 29.80 6.81
N ASP A 70 13.76 30.57 7.91
CA ASP A 70 14.45 30.26 9.16
C ASP A 70 13.89 28.98 9.80
N GLU A 71 12.56 28.81 9.82
CA GLU A 71 11.90 27.59 10.30
C GLU A 71 12.19 26.37 9.42
N GLN A 72 12.20 26.55 8.09
CA GLN A 72 12.60 25.47 7.16
C GLN A 72 14.03 25.01 7.44
N GLY A 73 14.95 25.97 7.62
CA GLY A 73 16.34 25.69 7.98
C GLY A 73 16.47 24.99 9.33
N ALA A 74 15.68 25.41 10.33
CA ALA A 74 15.65 24.76 11.63
C ALA A 74 15.14 23.31 11.55
N ALA A 75 14.06 23.05 10.82
CA ALA A 75 13.51 21.71 10.66
C ALA A 75 14.55 20.76 10.04
N ALA A 76 15.23 21.17 8.97
CA ALA A 76 16.28 20.39 8.33
C ALA A 76 17.49 20.13 9.25
N ILE A 77 17.91 21.12 10.04
CA ILE A 77 18.98 20.97 11.03
C ILE A 77 18.56 19.96 12.12
N TYR A 78 17.33 20.04 12.60
CA TYR A 78 16.81 19.13 13.62
C TYR A 78 16.71 17.69 13.09
N THR A 79 16.25 17.48 11.86
CA THR A 79 16.25 16.17 11.20
C THR A 79 17.66 15.56 11.16
N THR A 80 18.67 16.37 10.81
CA THR A 80 20.07 15.91 10.77
C THR A 80 20.57 15.54 12.17
N GLN A 81 20.30 16.37 13.19
CA GLN A 81 20.70 16.08 14.57
C GLN A 81 19.99 14.87 15.17
N MET A 82 18.72 14.64 14.79
CA MET A 82 17.94 13.46 15.20
C MET A 82 18.52 12.19 14.57
N ASP A 83 18.83 12.19 13.28
CA ASP A 83 19.48 11.06 12.61
C ASP A 83 20.86 10.74 13.23
N GLU A 84 21.68 11.75 13.50
CA GLU A 84 22.96 11.56 14.21
C GLU A 84 22.76 10.88 15.58
N HIS A 85 21.72 11.26 16.32
CA HIS A 85 21.37 10.62 17.59
C HIS A 85 20.85 9.17 17.41
N LEU A 86 20.25 8.84 16.28
CA LEU A 86 19.80 7.49 15.93
C LEU A 86 20.92 6.64 15.30
N GLY A 87 22.16 7.14 15.28
CA GLY A 87 23.31 6.41 14.74
C GLY A 87 23.46 6.51 13.22
N GLY A 88 22.78 7.48 12.59
CA GLY A 88 22.84 7.68 11.14
C GLY A 88 22.07 6.65 10.31
N ALA A 89 21.18 5.90 10.97
CA ALA A 89 20.43 4.78 10.39
C ALA A 89 19.00 5.15 9.97
N ALA A 90 18.57 6.41 10.17
CA ALA A 90 17.23 6.83 9.80
C ALA A 90 17.16 7.22 8.32
N VAL A 91 16.04 6.89 7.67
CA VAL A 91 15.70 7.44 6.36
C VAL A 91 15.15 8.84 6.59
N GLN A 92 15.64 9.83 5.84
CA GLN A 92 15.19 11.22 5.99
C GLN A 92 14.34 11.64 4.79
N HIS A 93 13.21 12.28 5.07
CA HIS A 93 12.20 12.64 4.07
C HIS A 93 11.90 14.14 4.12
N ARG A 94 11.97 14.80 2.97
CA ARG A 94 11.52 16.19 2.82
C ARG A 94 10.08 16.21 2.34
N GLU A 95 9.16 16.64 3.18
CA GLU A 95 7.74 16.73 2.87
C GLU A 95 7.34 18.20 2.65
N THR A 96 6.58 18.49 1.60
CA THR A 96 6.06 19.85 1.34
C THR A 96 4.55 19.81 1.23
N GLN A 97 3.89 20.83 1.79
CA GLN A 97 2.43 20.91 1.81
C GLN A 97 1.79 20.60 0.44
N GLY A 98 0.89 19.63 0.41
CA GLY A 98 0.13 19.20 -0.77
C GLY A 98 0.91 18.36 -1.78
N HIS A 99 2.17 18.02 -1.48
CA HIS A 99 3.02 17.13 -2.28
C HIS A 99 3.76 16.13 -1.38
N GLU A 100 3.11 15.72 -0.28
CA GLU A 100 3.66 14.75 0.66
C GLU A 100 3.80 13.37 0.02
N SER A 101 4.79 12.61 0.48
CA SER A 101 4.99 11.23 0.06
C SER A 101 3.85 10.31 0.51
N ALA A 102 3.61 9.24 -0.25
CA ALA A 102 2.67 8.20 0.13
C ALA A 102 2.99 7.61 1.52
N THR A 103 4.28 7.47 1.84
CA THR A 103 4.76 7.04 3.16
C THR A 103 4.26 7.97 4.27
N PHE A 104 4.45 9.29 4.10
CA PHE A 104 4.00 10.29 5.08
C PHE A 104 2.47 10.33 5.22
N GLN A 105 1.77 10.33 4.08
CA GLN A 105 0.30 10.31 4.05
C GLN A 105 -0.26 9.04 4.71
N GLY A 106 0.41 7.90 4.55
CA GLY A 106 0.05 6.62 5.16
C GLY A 106 0.03 6.62 6.69
N TYR A 107 0.73 7.56 7.35
CA TYR A 107 0.67 7.72 8.80
C TYR A 107 -0.64 8.32 9.30
N PHE A 108 -1.34 9.09 8.46
CA PHE A 108 -2.56 9.82 8.79
C PHE A 108 -3.75 9.22 8.05
N LYS A 109 -4.18 8.02 8.47
CA LYS A 109 -5.27 7.29 7.80
C LYS A 109 -6.60 8.06 7.74
N GLN A 110 -6.81 9.05 8.61
CA GLN A 110 -7.99 9.93 8.60
C GLN A 110 -7.84 11.15 7.66
N GLY A 111 -6.70 11.28 6.98
CA GLY A 111 -6.33 12.42 6.17
C GLY A 111 -5.49 13.45 6.93
N ILE A 112 -4.89 14.36 6.18
CA ILE A 112 -4.11 15.49 6.70
C ILE A 112 -4.99 16.75 6.66
N ILE A 113 -4.97 17.54 7.74
CA ILE A 113 -5.70 18.81 7.86
C ILE A 113 -4.72 19.98 7.80
N TYR A 114 -4.86 20.87 6.81
CA TYR A 114 -4.11 22.12 6.76
C TYR A 114 -4.89 23.26 7.42
N LYS A 115 -4.27 23.89 8.42
CA LYS A 115 -4.81 25.04 9.15
C LYS A 115 -4.12 26.32 8.74
N LYS A 116 -4.87 27.40 8.53
CA LYS A 116 -4.28 28.72 8.29
C LYS A 116 -3.60 29.26 9.54
N GLY A 117 -2.57 30.10 9.33
CA GLY A 117 -1.78 30.69 10.41
C GLY A 117 -0.55 29.86 10.77
N GLY A 118 0.03 30.16 11.93
CA GLY A 118 1.24 29.52 12.45
C GLY A 118 1.79 30.23 13.69
N VAL A 119 3.05 29.96 14.03
CA VAL A 119 3.77 30.55 15.17
C VAL A 119 3.87 32.07 15.00
N ALA A 120 4.19 32.52 13.77
CA ALA A 120 4.27 33.96 13.45
C ALA A 120 2.93 34.69 13.62
N SER A 121 1.79 34.01 13.45
CA SER A 121 0.45 34.58 13.67
C SER A 121 -0.08 34.35 15.09
N GLY A 122 0.74 33.81 16.01
CA GLY A 122 0.39 33.58 17.41
C GLY A 122 -0.50 32.36 17.67
N MET A 123 -0.73 31.49 16.67
CA MET A 123 -1.61 30.33 16.82
C MET A 123 -0.89 29.17 17.50
N LYS A 124 -1.54 28.55 18.48
CA LYS A 124 -1.05 27.37 19.20
C LYS A 124 -1.78 26.11 18.75
N GLN A 125 -1.12 24.97 18.91
CA GLN A 125 -1.69 23.67 18.52
C GLN A 125 -2.85 23.22 19.42
N VAL A 126 -2.93 23.74 20.65
CA VAL A 126 -4.00 23.44 21.62
C VAL A 126 -4.91 24.65 21.76
N GLU A 127 -6.01 24.65 21.00
CA GLU A 127 -7.19 25.46 21.30
C GLU A 127 -8.36 24.52 21.59
N THR A 128 -8.45 24.04 22.83
CA THR A 128 -9.64 23.34 23.31
C THR A 128 -10.64 24.36 23.85
N ASN A 129 -11.86 24.36 23.29
CA ASN A 129 -13.05 25.14 23.67
C ASN A 129 -13.33 26.47 22.96
N THR A 130 -12.91 26.65 21.70
CA THR A 130 -13.39 27.79 20.90
C THR A 130 -14.70 27.40 20.20
N TYR A 131 -15.85 27.80 20.77
CA TYR A 131 -17.17 27.62 20.12
C TYR A 131 -17.41 28.62 18.96
N ASN A 132 -16.50 29.58 18.76
CA ASN A 132 -16.57 30.61 17.71
C ASN A 132 -15.69 30.27 16.49
N ILE A 133 -15.63 29.00 16.10
CA ILE A 133 -14.88 28.56 14.90
C ILE A 133 -15.79 28.73 13.68
N ARG A 134 -15.28 29.39 12.64
CA ARG A 134 -15.90 29.47 11.31
C ARG A 134 -14.84 29.22 10.25
N ARG A 135 -14.89 28.06 9.60
CA ARG A 135 -13.96 27.67 8.54
C ARG A 135 -14.63 26.75 7.52
N LEU A 136 -14.05 26.68 6.33
CA LEU A 136 -14.46 25.76 5.28
C LEU A 136 -13.28 24.86 4.94
N LEU A 137 -13.47 23.54 5.02
CA LEU A 137 -12.48 22.55 4.62
C LEU A 137 -12.87 21.97 3.27
N HIS A 138 -11.90 21.93 2.36
CA HIS A 138 -12.02 21.27 1.07
C HIS A 138 -11.39 19.89 1.18
N VAL A 139 -12.22 18.86 1.05
CA VAL A 139 -11.85 17.45 1.10
C VAL A 139 -11.67 16.98 -0.34
N LYS A 140 -10.42 16.77 -0.74
CA LYS A 140 -10.05 16.38 -2.09
C LYS A 140 -9.10 15.21 -2.09
N GLY A 141 -9.26 14.33 -3.07
CA GLY A 141 -8.29 13.31 -3.42
C GLY A 141 -8.98 11.98 -3.64
N ASN A 142 -8.56 11.24 -4.65
CA ASN A 142 -9.09 9.91 -4.91
C ASN A 142 -8.47 8.87 -3.94
N LYS A 143 -7.14 8.86 -3.84
CA LYS A 143 -6.35 7.81 -3.14
C LYS A 143 -5.92 8.20 -1.72
N HIS A 144 -5.54 9.46 -1.54
CA HIS A 144 -5.14 10.04 -0.26
C HIS A 144 -5.96 11.32 -0.04
N VAL A 145 -7.05 11.18 0.70
CA VAL A 145 -7.97 12.29 0.94
C VAL A 145 -7.30 13.30 1.88
N VAL A 146 -7.11 14.52 1.38
CA VAL A 146 -6.54 15.65 2.11
C VAL A 146 -7.65 16.67 2.36
N ALA A 147 -7.67 17.25 3.56
CA ALA A 147 -8.61 18.30 3.92
C ALA A 147 -7.87 19.63 4.14
N GLY A 148 -8.01 20.57 3.22
CA GLY A 148 -7.38 21.89 3.31
C GLY A 148 -8.37 22.97 3.71
N GLU A 149 -7.98 23.90 4.61
CA GLU A 149 -8.80 25.07 4.89
C GLU A 149 -8.80 26.06 3.70
N VAL A 150 -9.98 26.31 3.14
CA VAL A 150 -10.20 27.19 1.99
C VAL A 150 -10.96 28.46 2.40
N GLU A 151 -11.04 29.44 1.48
CA GLU A 151 -11.86 30.63 1.70
C GLU A 151 -13.32 30.23 1.92
N MET A 152 -13.96 30.74 2.98
CA MET A 152 -15.37 30.48 3.31
C MET A 152 -16.31 31.24 2.35
N SER A 153 -16.33 30.79 1.10
CA SER A 153 -17.05 31.40 -0.02
C SER A 153 -17.52 30.34 -1.00
N TRP A 154 -18.68 30.56 -1.63
CA TRP A 154 -19.17 29.73 -2.73
C TRP A 154 -18.20 29.62 -3.92
N LYS A 155 -17.23 30.55 -4.04
CA LYS A 155 -16.18 30.50 -5.07
C LYS A 155 -15.17 29.36 -4.89
N SER A 156 -15.09 28.79 -3.68
CA SER A 156 -14.21 27.67 -3.32
C SER A 156 -14.81 26.32 -3.66
N PHE A 157 -16.13 26.23 -3.77
CA PHE A 157 -16.84 24.99 -4.09
C PHE A 157 -16.62 24.57 -5.54
N ASN A 158 -16.63 23.25 -5.77
CA ASN A 158 -16.70 22.66 -7.11
C ASN A 158 -17.64 21.44 -7.11
N GLN A 159 -18.07 21.01 -8.30
CA GLN A 159 -19.04 19.92 -8.42
C GLN A 159 -18.47 18.52 -8.15
N GLY A 160 -17.15 18.35 -8.10
CA GLY A 160 -16.48 17.04 -8.04
C GLY A 160 -15.91 16.66 -6.69
N ASP A 161 -15.81 17.56 -5.73
CA ASP A 161 -15.15 17.32 -4.45
C ASP A 161 -16.14 17.45 -3.26
N VAL A 162 -15.70 17.08 -2.05
CA VAL A 162 -16.48 17.18 -0.81
C VAL A 162 -15.99 18.38 0.02
N PHE A 163 -16.90 19.07 0.71
CA PHE A 163 -16.57 20.23 1.54
C PHE A 163 -17.18 20.09 2.94
N LEU A 164 -16.42 20.46 3.99
CA LEU A 164 -16.93 20.53 5.37
C LEU A 164 -16.97 21.98 5.83
N LEU A 165 -18.17 22.51 6.04
CA LEU A 165 -18.39 23.82 6.66
C LEU A 165 -18.48 23.64 8.19
N ASP A 166 -17.49 24.17 8.90
CA ASP A 166 -17.39 24.07 10.36
C ASP A 166 -17.76 25.40 11.00
N LEU A 167 -18.89 25.39 11.73
CA LEU A 167 -19.47 26.53 12.44
C LEU A 167 -19.36 26.37 13.97
N GLY A 168 -18.46 25.50 14.47
CA GLY A 168 -18.23 25.31 15.90
C GLY A 168 -19.16 24.26 16.55
N SER A 169 -20.44 24.56 16.73
CA SER A 169 -21.42 23.59 17.26
C SER A 169 -22.06 22.73 16.17
N LEU A 170 -21.92 23.13 14.90
CA LEU A 170 -22.49 22.47 13.73
C LEU A 170 -21.42 22.27 12.66
N LEU A 171 -21.37 21.06 12.11
CA LEU A 171 -20.54 20.66 10.97
C LEU A 171 -21.48 20.26 9.83
N ILE A 172 -21.36 20.92 8.69
CA ILE A 172 -22.13 20.60 7.48
C ILE A 172 -21.19 20.02 6.43
N GLN A 173 -21.37 18.76 6.07
CA GLN A 173 -20.74 18.14 4.92
C GLN A 173 -21.59 18.42 3.68
N TRP A 174 -21.00 19.08 2.68
CA TRP A 174 -21.62 19.26 1.37
C TRP A 174 -20.88 18.39 0.35
N ASN A 175 -21.63 17.54 -0.36
CA ASN A 175 -21.09 16.63 -1.37
C ASN A 175 -21.34 17.17 -2.77
N GLY A 176 -20.28 17.29 -3.58
CA GLY A 176 -20.41 17.59 -4.98
C GLY A 176 -21.31 16.59 -5.73
N PRO A 177 -22.15 17.02 -6.69
CA PRO A 177 -22.95 16.10 -7.50
C PRO A 177 -22.13 15.03 -8.23
N LYS A 178 -20.86 15.31 -8.53
CA LYS A 178 -19.91 14.43 -9.23
C LYS A 178 -18.85 13.83 -8.29
N SER A 179 -18.94 14.05 -6.97
CA SER A 179 -17.97 13.50 -6.00
C SER A 179 -18.10 11.98 -5.88
N ASN A 180 -16.98 11.28 -5.73
CA ASN A 180 -17.00 9.82 -5.64
C ASN A 180 -17.42 9.32 -4.23
N ARG A 181 -17.76 8.03 -4.12
CA ARG A 181 -18.24 7.40 -2.87
C ARG A 181 -17.19 7.45 -1.75
N MET A 182 -15.90 7.30 -2.10
CA MET A 182 -14.79 7.28 -1.14
C MET A 182 -14.58 8.66 -0.50
N GLU A 183 -14.60 9.73 -1.29
CA GLU A 183 -14.52 11.12 -0.83
C GLU A 183 -15.66 11.46 0.14
N ARG A 184 -16.89 11.03 -0.18
CA ARG A 184 -18.08 11.22 0.69
C ARG A 184 -17.91 10.52 2.03
N LEU A 185 -17.44 9.27 2.04
CA LEU A 185 -17.21 8.49 3.27
C LEU A 185 -16.05 9.07 4.09
N ARG A 186 -15.00 9.57 3.44
CA ARG A 186 -13.85 10.19 4.11
C ARG A 186 -14.19 11.55 4.70
N GLY A 187 -14.93 12.39 3.98
CA GLY A 187 -15.51 13.63 4.51
C GLY A 187 -16.35 13.36 5.77
N MET A 188 -17.12 12.28 5.77
CA MET A 188 -17.93 11.87 6.92
C MET A 188 -17.09 11.46 8.13
N ASN A 189 -16.06 10.64 7.90
CA ASN A 189 -15.15 10.20 8.95
C ASN A 189 -14.39 11.39 9.55
N LEU A 190 -13.96 12.33 8.70
CA LEU A 190 -13.33 13.57 9.13
C LEU A 190 -14.28 14.44 9.97
N ALA A 191 -15.54 14.60 9.56
CA ALA A 191 -16.54 15.34 10.33
C ALA A 191 -16.80 14.71 11.71
N LYS A 192 -16.87 13.38 11.78
CA LYS A 192 -16.97 12.64 13.07
C LYS A 192 -15.74 12.85 13.93
N ASP A 193 -14.54 12.84 13.34
CA ASP A 193 -13.30 13.05 14.07
C ASP A 193 -13.21 14.47 14.65
N ILE A 194 -13.58 15.50 13.88
CA ILE A 194 -13.66 16.88 14.38
C ILE A 194 -14.67 16.97 15.54
N ARG A 195 -15.85 16.35 15.40
CA ARG A 195 -16.85 16.29 16.47
C ARG A 195 -16.28 15.65 17.73
N ASP A 196 -15.65 14.49 17.62
CA ASP A 196 -15.27 13.68 18.78
C ASP A 196 -13.98 14.20 19.44
N ARG A 197 -12.96 14.52 18.65
CA ARG A 197 -11.65 14.96 19.15
C ARG A 197 -11.56 16.45 19.41
N GLU A 198 -12.09 17.32 18.54
CA GLU A 198 -12.00 18.77 18.72
C GLU A 198 -13.13 19.33 19.59
N ARG A 199 -14.31 18.71 19.55
CA ARG A 199 -15.53 19.21 20.23
C ARG A 199 -16.01 18.31 21.37
N GLY A 200 -15.28 17.25 21.68
CA GLY A 200 -15.60 16.32 22.77
C GLY A 200 -16.96 15.64 22.60
N GLY A 201 -17.35 15.36 21.35
CA GLY A 201 -18.62 14.71 20.99
C GLY A 201 -19.84 15.63 20.95
N ARG A 202 -19.69 16.94 21.23
CA ARG A 202 -20.81 17.86 21.46
C ARG A 202 -21.29 18.61 20.21
N ALA A 203 -20.59 18.47 19.08
CA ALA A 203 -20.99 19.09 17.82
C ALA A 203 -21.96 18.19 17.04
N GLN A 204 -22.86 18.78 16.27
CA GLN A 204 -23.76 18.06 15.37
C GLN A 204 -23.14 17.99 13.98
N VAL A 205 -23.30 16.85 13.30
CA VAL A 205 -22.84 16.65 11.92
C VAL A 205 -24.07 16.45 11.04
N THR A 206 -24.17 17.20 9.94
CA THR A 206 -25.25 17.11 8.96
C THR A 206 -24.67 17.04 7.56
N VAL A 207 -25.39 16.42 6.62
CA VAL A 207 -24.93 16.19 5.26
C VAL A 207 -25.91 16.76 4.25
N VAL A 208 -25.39 17.39 3.21
CA VAL A 208 -26.12 17.96 2.07
C VAL A 208 -25.54 17.36 0.80
N ASP A 209 -26.36 16.65 0.05
CA ASP A 209 -25.98 16.09 -1.25
C ASP A 209 -26.34 17.12 -2.35
N GLY A 210 -25.35 17.58 -3.11
CA GLY A 210 -25.54 18.64 -4.11
C GLY A 210 -26.45 18.27 -5.28
N ASP A 211 -26.67 16.97 -5.49
CA ASP A 211 -27.62 16.37 -6.44
C ASP A 211 -29.06 16.28 -5.88
N ASP A 212 -29.24 16.42 -4.57
CA ASP A 212 -30.55 16.42 -3.89
C ASP A 212 -30.58 17.43 -2.73
N GLU A 213 -30.35 18.70 -3.05
CA GLU A 213 -30.35 19.79 -2.07
C GLU A 213 -31.74 20.01 -1.44
N VAL A 214 -32.80 19.57 -2.12
CA VAL A 214 -34.20 19.71 -1.67
C VAL A 214 -34.46 18.85 -0.43
N SER A 215 -33.81 17.68 -0.33
CA SER A 215 -33.89 16.81 0.85
C SER A 215 -33.31 17.44 2.14
N SER A 216 -32.52 18.50 2.00
CA SER A 216 -31.74 19.11 3.09
C SER A 216 -31.92 20.64 3.13
N GLU A 217 -33.16 21.10 2.93
CA GLU A 217 -33.51 22.52 2.77
C GLU A 217 -33.07 23.37 3.99
N GLU A 218 -33.17 22.83 5.19
CA GLU A 218 -32.79 23.52 6.44
C GLU A 218 -31.27 23.71 6.54
N ALA A 219 -30.48 22.68 6.19
CA ALA A 219 -29.02 22.77 6.16
C ALA A 219 -28.54 23.74 5.08
N MET A 220 -29.23 23.77 3.93
CA MET A 220 -28.96 24.73 2.87
C MET A 220 -29.26 26.18 3.28
N LYS A 221 -30.33 26.43 4.02
CA LYS A 221 -30.62 27.76 4.60
C LYS A 221 -29.49 28.21 5.53
N LEU A 222 -28.96 27.32 6.36
CA LEU A 222 -27.83 27.62 7.25
C LEU A 222 -26.53 27.90 6.49
N MET A 223 -26.26 27.15 5.41
CA MET A 223 -25.10 27.42 4.53
C MET A 223 -25.21 28.79 3.85
N ILE A 224 -26.40 29.15 3.35
CA ILE A 224 -26.66 30.47 2.75
C ILE A 224 -26.53 31.59 3.80
N GLN A 225 -27.03 31.38 5.01
CA GLN A 225 -26.87 32.35 6.10
C GLN A 225 -25.40 32.55 6.49
N ALA A 226 -24.60 31.49 6.48
CA ALA A 226 -23.19 31.55 6.84
C ALA A 226 -22.29 32.14 5.74
N MET A 227 -22.59 31.86 4.46
CA MET A 227 -21.69 32.18 3.32
C MET A 227 -22.28 33.18 2.30
N GLY A 228 -23.54 33.60 2.45
CA GLY A 228 -24.29 34.46 1.53
C GLY A 228 -25.02 33.67 0.42
N GLU A 229 -25.64 34.39 -0.52
CA GLU A 229 -26.38 33.77 -1.65
C GLU A 229 -25.47 32.87 -2.50
N LYS A 230 -25.99 31.68 -2.84
CA LYS A 230 -25.30 30.70 -3.67
C LYS A 230 -25.07 31.25 -5.07
N LYS A 231 -23.80 31.27 -5.50
CA LYS A 231 -23.38 31.61 -6.87
C LYS A 231 -23.04 30.34 -7.65
N GLN A 232 -22.86 30.47 -8.96
CA GLN A 232 -22.52 29.33 -9.82
C GLN A 232 -21.22 28.66 -9.35
N ILE A 233 -21.32 27.36 -9.04
CA ILE A 233 -20.23 26.50 -8.57
C ILE A 233 -19.42 26.02 -9.79
N LYS A 234 -18.09 25.98 -9.66
CA LYS A 234 -17.19 25.57 -10.75
C LYS A 234 -17.30 24.07 -11.06
N ASP A 235 -17.05 23.70 -12.32
CA ASP A 235 -16.80 22.30 -12.67
C ASP A 235 -15.49 21.79 -12.03
N ALA A 236 -15.41 20.48 -11.84
CA ALA A 236 -14.22 19.82 -11.28
C ALA A 236 -13.00 20.02 -12.20
N ILE A 237 -11.81 20.19 -11.61
CA ILE A 237 -10.55 20.22 -12.36
C ILE A 237 -10.06 18.77 -12.46
N PRO A 238 -9.87 18.21 -13.68
CA PRO A 238 -9.27 16.88 -13.84
C PRO A 238 -7.78 16.91 -13.48
N ASP A 239 -7.32 15.90 -12.73
CA ASP A 239 -5.93 15.76 -12.26
C ASP A 239 -4.93 15.35 -13.38
N GLU A 240 -5.39 15.27 -14.64
CA GLU A 240 -4.72 14.60 -15.77
C GLU A 240 -3.48 15.33 -16.36
N ILE A 241 -3.22 16.60 -16.02
CA ILE A 241 -2.22 17.43 -16.76
C ILE A 241 -0.79 17.37 -16.17
N VAL A 242 -0.55 16.73 -15.03
CA VAL A 242 0.77 16.76 -14.38
C VAL A 242 1.67 15.58 -14.76
N ASP A 243 1.12 14.45 -15.21
CA ASP A 243 1.84 13.17 -15.19
C ASP A 243 2.54 12.79 -16.52
N GLU A 244 2.29 13.53 -17.60
CA GLU A 244 2.71 13.14 -18.95
C GLU A 244 4.13 13.58 -19.37
N LYS A 245 4.90 14.28 -18.52
CA LYS A 245 6.24 14.80 -18.91
C LYS A 245 7.46 14.27 -18.14
N LEU A 246 7.32 13.38 -17.14
CA LEU A 246 8.43 13.09 -16.21
C LEU A 246 8.89 11.63 -16.10
N LYS A 247 8.37 10.68 -16.91
CA LYS A 247 8.61 9.23 -16.68
C LYS A 247 9.79 8.57 -17.43
N THR A 248 10.68 9.29 -18.11
CA THR A 248 11.79 8.65 -18.85
C THR A 248 13.14 9.38 -18.81
N ALA A 249 13.74 9.53 -17.62
CA ALA A 249 15.20 9.62 -17.46
C ALA A 249 15.60 9.40 -15.99
N ILE A 250 15.96 8.18 -15.59
CA ILE A 250 16.65 7.98 -14.30
C ILE A 250 18.14 8.21 -14.52
N LYS A 251 18.72 9.14 -13.75
CA LYS A 251 20.15 9.50 -13.80
C LYS A 251 20.77 9.39 -12.42
N LEU A 252 21.95 8.79 -12.34
CA LEU A 252 22.76 8.73 -11.14
C LEU A 252 23.92 9.72 -11.25
N PHE A 253 24.11 10.51 -10.20
CA PHE A 253 25.17 11.48 -10.06
C PHE A 253 26.04 11.17 -8.82
N HIS A 254 27.33 11.44 -8.92
CA HIS A 254 28.31 11.34 -7.84
C HIS A 254 28.50 12.71 -7.22
N ILE A 255 28.40 12.77 -5.89
CA ILE A 255 28.70 13.94 -5.08
C ILE A 255 30.07 13.70 -4.45
N SER A 256 31.08 14.46 -4.89
CA SER A 256 32.45 14.33 -4.37
C SER A 256 33.09 15.66 -4.04
N ASP A 257 33.85 15.70 -2.94
CA ASP A 257 34.67 16.82 -2.51
C ASP A 257 36.15 16.73 -2.96
N SER A 258 36.52 15.69 -3.71
CA SER A 258 37.90 15.36 -4.09
C SER A 258 38.66 16.45 -4.87
N GLN A 259 37.96 17.42 -5.46
CA GLN A 259 38.55 18.57 -6.16
C GLN A 259 38.62 19.85 -5.31
N GLY A 260 38.41 19.75 -3.99
CA GLY A 260 38.42 20.89 -3.05
C GLY A 260 37.11 21.70 -3.02
N ASN A 261 36.21 21.47 -3.98
CA ASN A 261 34.83 21.96 -4.00
C ASN A 261 33.89 20.78 -4.22
N LEU A 262 32.70 20.81 -3.60
CA LEU A 262 31.72 19.73 -3.70
C LEU A 262 30.97 19.78 -5.06
N VAL A 263 31.27 18.84 -5.97
CA VAL A 263 30.75 18.82 -7.36
C VAL A 263 29.76 17.65 -7.55
N VAL A 264 28.72 17.85 -8.37
CA VAL A 264 27.75 16.81 -8.79
C VAL A 264 28.08 16.40 -10.23
N GLN A 265 28.54 15.16 -10.44
CA GLN A 265 28.96 14.64 -11.76
C GLN A 265 28.05 13.49 -12.21
N GLU A 266 27.63 13.44 -13.47
CA GLU A 266 26.79 12.35 -14.00
C GLU A 266 27.63 11.06 -14.12
N VAL A 267 27.17 9.98 -13.48
CA VAL A 267 27.87 8.69 -13.40
C VAL A 267 27.28 7.68 -14.36
N ALA A 268 25.95 7.57 -14.36
CA ALA A 268 25.25 6.52 -15.10
C ALA A 268 23.80 6.90 -15.43
N VAL A 269 23.33 6.31 -16.52
CA VAL A 269 21.91 6.17 -16.89
C VAL A 269 21.53 4.68 -16.78
N LYS A 270 20.24 4.35 -16.76
CA LYS A 270 19.78 2.94 -16.71
C LYS A 270 20.51 2.04 -17.73
N PRO A 271 20.81 0.76 -17.38
CA PRO A 271 20.52 0.08 -16.11
C PRO A 271 21.51 0.46 -15.00
N LEU A 272 21.01 0.70 -13.78
CA LEU A 272 21.85 0.97 -12.61
C LEU A 272 22.22 -0.35 -11.93
N THR A 273 23.50 -0.53 -11.59
CA THR A 273 24.00 -1.68 -10.83
C THR A 273 24.51 -1.25 -9.46
N GLN A 274 24.39 -2.12 -8.45
CA GLN A 274 24.69 -1.76 -7.06
C GLN A 274 26.17 -1.36 -6.85
N ASP A 275 27.09 -1.89 -7.66
CA ASP A 275 28.52 -1.57 -7.63
C ASP A 275 28.85 -0.11 -8.01
N LEU A 276 27.89 0.63 -8.57
CA LEU A 276 28.02 2.06 -8.83
C LEU A 276 28.06 2.89 -7.54
N LEU A 277 27.51 2.38 -6.44
CA LEU A 277 27.48 3.05 -5.13
C LEU A 277 28.69 2.65 -4.28
N LYS A 278 29.67 3.54 -4.15
CA LYS A 278 30.87 3.34 -3.33
C LYS A 278 30.65 3.85 -1.91
N THR A 279 31.03 3.05 -0.92
CA THR A 279 30.86 3.38 0.52
C THR A 279 31.61 4.64 0.93
N GLU A 280 32.64 5.03 0.19
CA GLU A 280 33.47 6.20 0.40
C GLU A 280 32.82 7.53 -0.05
N ASP A 281 31.67 7.49 -0.73
CA ASP A 281 31.12 8.67 -1.40
C ASP A 281 29.59 8.85 -1.18
N CYS A 282 29.07 10.02 -1.57
CA CYS A 282 27.63 10.29 -1.64
C CYS A 282 27.15 10.32 -3.10
N TYR A 283 25.90 9.96 -3.34
CA TYR A 283 25.30 9.91 -4.67
C TYR A 283 23.92 10.58 -4.69
N LEU A 284 23.55 11.18 -5.82
CA LEU A 284 22.23 11.74 -6.09
C LEU A 284 21.60 10.98 -7.25
N LEU A 285 20.41 10.42 -7.05
CA LEU A 285 19.65 9.73 -8.08
C LEU A 285 18.42 10.58 -8.43
N ASP A 286 18.39 11.09 -9.66
CA ASP A 286 17.29 11.91 -10.19
C ASP A 286 16.29 11.02 -10.94
N GLN A 287 15.05 10.99 -10.46
CA GLN A 287 13.93 10.34 -11.12
C GLN A 287 13.10 11.37 -11.90
N GLY A 288 13.77 12.10 -12.80
CA GLY A 288 13.15 13.08 -13.69
C GLY A 288 12.37 14.17 -12.95
N GLY A 289 12.86 14.68 -11.82
CA GLY A 289 12.21 15.77 -11.08
C GLY A 289 10.93 15.40 -10.31
N ILE A 290 10.45 14.14 -10.38
CA ILE A 290 9.37 13.62 -9.52
C ILE A 290 9.91 13.38 -8.12
N LYS A 291 11.06 12.72 -8.04
CA LYS A 291 11.69 12.29 -6.80
C LYS A 291 13.21 12.30 -6.97
N ILE A 292 13.90 12.76 -5.93
CA ILE A 292 15.36 12.75 -5.87
C ILE A 292 15.76 11.92 -4.65
N PHE A 293 16.65 10.94 -4.87
CA PHE A 293 17.25 10.20 -3.78
C PHE A 293 18.67 10.67 -3.54
N ILE A 294 19.07 10.75 -2.28
CA ILE A 294 20.45 10.98 -1.87
C ILE A 294 20.91 9.72 -1.13
N TRP A 295 21.93 9.04 -1.65
CA TRP A 295 22.54 7.90 -0.99
C TRP A 295 23.85 8.32 -0.32
N LYS A 296 24.00 8.05 0.97
CA LYS A 296 25.17 8.41 1.77
C LYS A 296 25.99 7.17 2.14
N GLY A 297 27.20 7.06 1.59
CA GLY A 297 28.14 6.01 1.96
C GLY A 297 28.54 6.06 3.44
N LYS A 298 28.77 4.89 4.04
CA LYS A 298 29.21 4.77 5.45
C LYS A 298 30.56 5.45 5.72
N LYS A 299 31.45 5.47 4.72
CA LYS A 299 32.77 6.09 4.80
C LYS A 299 32.85 7.47 4.12
N ALA A 300 31.73 7.98 3.61
CA ALA A 300 31.65 9.30 3.00
C ALA A 300 32.06 10.41 3.96
N SER A 301 32.61 11.50 3.41
CA SER A 301 33.16 12.59 4.22
C SER A 301 32.05 13.26 5.05
N LYS A 302 32.38 13.78 6.24
CA LYS A 302 31.39 14.49 7.08
C LYS A 302 30.78 15.68 6.35
N THR A 303 31.59 16.35 5.52
CA THR A 303 31.16 17.48 4.69
C THR A 303 30.19 17.02 3.62
N GLU A 304 30.49 15.94 2.89
CA GLU A 304 29.60 15.35 1.89
C GLU A 304 28.26 14.93 2.49
N ARG A 305 28.27 14.26 3.65
CA ARG A 305 27.05 13.81 4.33
C ARG A 305 26.19 14.96 4.87
N ALA A 306 26.80 16.07 5.28
CA ALA A 306 26.09 17.24 5.81
C ALA A 306 25.57 18.17 4.70
N GLU A 307 26.30 18.30 3.59
CA GLU A 307 25.95 19.21 2.50
C GLU A 307 25.13 18.57 1.37
N SER A 308 25.02 17.24 1.34
CA SER A 308 24.31 16.52 0.27
C SER A 308 22.88 17.04 0.03
N LEU A 309 22.17 17.40 1.10
CA LEU A 309 20.78 17.85 1.03
C LEU A 309 20.68 19.26 0.43
N LYS A 310 21.57 20.18 0.83
CA LYS A 310 21.70 21.50 0.18
C LYS A 310 22.05 21.38 -1.30
N LYS A 311 22.83 20.36 -1.67
CA LYS A 311 23.20 20.11 -3.07
C LYS A 311 22.04 19.58 -3.90
N ALA A 312 21.17 18.74 -3.32
CA ALA A 312 19.93 18.35 -3.95
C ALA A 312 19.01 19.56 -4.18
N GLU A 313 18.88 20.47 -3.21
CA GLU A 313 18.11 21.72 -3.38
C GLU A 313 18.69 22.61 -4.48
N ALA A 314 20.01 22.80 -4.50
CA ALA A 314 20.69 23.54 -5.56
C ALA A 314 20.51 22.88 -6.94
N TYR A 315 20.53 21.54 -6.99
CA TYR A 315 20.31 20.76 -8.20
C TYR A 315 18.87 20.92 -8.73
N ILE A 316 17.85 20.83 -7.85
CA ILE A 316 16.43 21.08 -8.18
C ILE A 316 16.29 22.47 -8.82
N LYS A 317 16.87 23.49 -8.17
CA LYS A 317 16.82 24.87 -8.66
C LYS A 317 17.54 25.04 -10.00
N ALA A 318 18.70 24.42 -10.18
CA ALA A 318 19.49 24.52 -11.41
C ALA A 318 18.82 23.80 -12.59
N LYS A 319 18.11 22.69 -12.34
CA LYS A 319 17.34 21.96 -13.36
C LYS A 319 15.99 22.59 -13.69
N GLY A 320 15.54 23.58 -12.90
CA GLY A 320 14.23 24.19 -13.06
C GLY A 320 13.08 23.28 -12.63
N TYR A 321 13.34 22.30 -11.76
CA TYR A 321 12.30 21.46 -11.19
C TYR A 321 11.47 22.25 -10.15
N PRO A 322 10.20 21.88 -9.91
CA PRO A 322 9.39 22.49 -8.86
C PRO A 322 10.07 22.44 -7.48
N THR A 323 9.89 23.48 -6.66
CA THR A 323 10.38 23.48 -5.27
C THR A 323 9.68 22.44 -4.38
N SER A 324 8.55 21.90 -4.85
CA SER A 324 7.83 20.77 -4.27
C SER A 324 8.38 19.40 -4.66
N THR A 325 9.43 19.31 -5.49
CA THR A 325 10.07 18.03 -5.82
C THR A 325 10.52 17.31 -4.54
N TYR A 326 10.09 16.06 -4.42
CA TYR A 326 10.32 15.23 -3.24
C TYR A 326 11.79 14.80 -3.14
N VAL A 327 12.36 14.86 -1.93
CA VAL A 327 13.75 14.45 -1.66
C VAL A 327 13.77 13.41 -0.54
N GLU A 328 14.36 12.26 -0.82
CA GLU A 328 14.59 11.17 0.14
C GLU A 328 16.08 10.97 0.33
N THR A 329 16.54 10.91 1.58
CA THR A 329 17.94 10.62 1.91
C THR A 329 18.04 9.28 2.61
N VAL A 330 18.87 8.40 2.05
CA VAL A 330 19.13 7.06 2.55
C VAL A 330 20.62 6.90 2.92
N SER A 331 20.90 6.30 4.07
CA SER A 331 22.25 5.90 4.45
C SER A 331 22.55 4.48 3.92
N GLU A 332 23.81 4.20 3.60
CA GLU A 332 24.23 2.86 3.21
C GLU A 332 23.81 1.81 4.25
N GLY A 333 23.09 0.79 3.80
CA GLY A 333 22.50 -0.28 4.63
C GLY A 333 21.14 0.05 5.26
N ALA A 334 20.62 1.27 5.07
CA ALA A 334 19.29 1.70 5.49
C ALA A 334 18.42 2.09 4.27
N GLU A 335 18.71 1.55 3.09
CA GLU A 335 18.00 1.93 1.88
C GLU A 335 16.55 1.43 1.89
N SER A 336 15.63 2.28 1.45
CA SER A 336 14.23 1.92 1.27
C SER A 336 14.06 0.88 0.15
N SER A 337 12.99 0.09 0.21
CA SER A 337 12.62 -0.82 -0.89
C SER A 337 12.46 -0.07 -2.22
N VAL A 338 11.94 1.16 -2.16
CA VAL A 338 11.75 2.07 -3.29
C VAL A 338 13.07 2.52 -3.91
N PHE A 339 14.13 2.70 -3.11
CA PHE A 339 15.47 2.98 -3.62
C PHE A 339 16.11 1.71 -4.22
N LYS A 340 16.05 0.58 -3.52
CA LYS A 340 16.67 -0.70 -3.92
C LYS A 340 16.18 -1.18 -5.29
N GLN A 341 14.89 -1.03 -5.57
CA GLN A 341 14.29 -1.44 -6.86
C GLN A 341 14.84 -0.66 -8.07
N LEU A 342 15.45 0.52 -7.88
CA LEU A 342 15.98 1.32 -8.99
C LEU A 342 17.26 0.71 -9.58
N PHE A 343 17.81 -0.30 -8.91
CA PHE A 343 18.99 -1.05 -9.31
C PHE A 343 18.57 -2.44 -9.83
N GLN A 344 19.28 -2.92 -10.86
CA GLN A 344 18.99 -4.20 -11.52
C GLN A 344 19.06 -5.39 -10.55
N LYS A 345 19.95 -5.31 -9.56
CA LYS A 345 20.16 -6.35 -8.56
C LYS A 345 20.70 -5.69 -7.28
N TRP A 346 20.08 -5.99 -6.14
CA TRP A 346 20.48 -5.47 -4.83
C TRP A 346 20.79 -6.62 -3.86
N THR A 347 21.90 -6.52 -3.14
CA THR A 347 22.37 -7.53 -2.17
C THR A 347 22.89 -6.85 -0.91
N GLU A 348 22.46 -7.31 0.27
CA GLU A 348 22.93 -6.74 1.55
C GLU A 348 24.15 -7.49 2.08
N LYS A 349 25.27 -6.78 2.30
CA LYS A 349 26.48 -7.36 2.92
C LYS A 349 26.23 -7.60 4.41
N GLY A 350 26.19 -8.87 4.82
CA GLY A 350 26.01 -9.27 6.21
C GLY A 350 24.60 -9.75 6.57
N GLN A 351 23.64 -9.72 5.64
CA GLN A 351 22.49 -10.62 5.72
C GLN A 351 22.97 -12.04 5.42
N THR A 352 23.54 -12.70 6.43
CA THR A 352 23.25 -14.13 6.61
C THR A 352 21.76 -14.22 6.88
N VAL A 353 21.04 -14.94 6.04
CA VAL A 353 19.61 -15.22 6.24
C VAL A 353 19.44 -15.85 7.63
N GLY A 354 18.54 -15.29 8.46
CA GLY A 354 18.09 -15.94 9.68
C GLY A 354 17.90 -15.04 10.91
N LEU A 355 16.77 -15.22 11.57
CA LEU A 355 16.61 -14.98 13.00
C LEU A 355 17.00 -16.28 13.73
N GLY A 356 18.12 -16.26 14.48
CA GLY A 356 18.40 -17.20 15.58
C GLY A 356 18.47 -18.71 15.28
N THR A 357 19.66 -19.23 15.01
CA THR A 357 20.44 -20.11 15.91
C THR A 357 21.63 -20.67 15.13
N THR A 358 22.82 -20.55 15.70
CA THR A 358 23.98 -21.35 15.31
C THR A 358 23.62 -22.82 15.47
N HIS A 359 23.30 -23.52 14.37
CA HIS A 359 23.28 -24.97 14.39
C HIS A 359 24.71 -25.48 14.59
N SER A 360 24.98 -25.86 15.84
CA SER A 360 26.03 -26.82 16.13
C SER A 360 25.67 -28.12 15.38
N PRO A 361 26.61 -28.77 14.67
CA PRO A 361 26.36 -30.05 14.03
C PRO A 361 26.19 -31.12 15.11
N GLY A 362 24.95 -31.47 15.43
CA GLY A 362 24.67 -32.54 16.38
C GLY A 362 23.21 -32.60 16.84
N LYS A 363 22.53 -33.69 16.49
CA LYS A 363 21.16 -34.09 16.85
C LYS A 363 20.04 -33.25 16.23
N ILE A 364 19.49 -33.82 15.16
CA ILE A 364 18.19 -33.48 14.56
C ILE A 364 17.15 -33.48 15.68
N ALA A 365 16.70 -32.29 16.09
CA ALA A 365 15.49 -32.16 16.88
C ALA A 365 14.33 -32.66 16.01
N LYS A 366 13.49 -33.56 16.54
CA LYS A 366 12.22 -33.92 15.91
C LYS A 366 11.47 -32.62 15.65
N VAL A 367 11.41 -32.21 14.38
CA VAL A 367 10.48 -31.18 13.93
C VAL A 367 9.09 -31.79 14.11
N GLU A 368 8.33 -31.28 15.08
CA GLU A 368 6.90 -31.57 15.09
C GLU A 368 6.34 -31.02 13.77
N GLN A 369 5.96 -31.92 12.86
CA GLN A 369 5.13 -31.57 11.73
C GLN A 369 3.80 -31.07 12.30
N VAL A 370 3.67 -29.75 12.46
CA VAL A 370 2.37 -29.14 12.65
C VAL A 370 1.56 -29.53 11.42
N LYS A 371 0.48 -30.30 11.61
CA LYS A 371 -0.40 -30.68 10.51
C LYS A 371 -1.02 -29.40 9.98
N PHE A 372 -0.75 -29.08 8.72
CA PHE A 372 -1.29 -27.92 8.01
C PHE A 372 -2.75 -28.15 7.59
N ASP A 373 -3.64 -28.49 8.53
CA ASP A 373 -5.04 -28.70 8.18
C ASP A 373 -5.74 -27.37 7.80
N ALA A 374 -6.75 -27.44 6.93
CA ALA A 374 -7.41 -26.24 6.39
C ALA A 374 -7.97 -25.33 7.49
N THR A 375 -8.49 -25.90 8.57
CA THR A 375 -9.03 -25.16 9.71
C THR A 375 -7.95 -24.36 10.44
N SER A 376 -6.77 -24.94 10.69
CA SER A 376 -5.66 -24.21 11.34
C SER A 376 -5.09 -23.11 10.45
N MET A 377 -4.99 -23.34 9.14
CA MET A 377 -4.51 -22.33 8.19
C MET A 377 -5.49 -21.15 8.07
N HIS A 378 -6.79 -21.41 8.08
CA HIS A 378 -7.81 -20.36 8.12
C HIS A 378 -7.89 -19.64 9.48
N ALA A 379 -7.49 -20.30 10.58
CA ALA A 379 -7.38 -19.68 11.91
C ALA A 379 -6.09 -18.85 12.09
N ARG A 380 -5.04 -19.16 11.31
CA ARG A 380 -3.73 -18.49 11.31
C ARG A 380 -3.36 -18.05 9.90
N PRO A 381 -4.07 -17.05 9.33
CA PRO A 381 -3.82 -16.59 7.98
C PRO A 381 -2.40 -16.05 7.81
N ASP A 382 -1.80 -15.50 8.87
CA ASP A 382 -0.39 -15.08 8.91
C ASP A 382 0.58 -16.21 8.54
N LEU A 383 0.36 -17.42 9.07
CA LEU A 383 1.15 -18.60 8.74
C LEU A 383 0.83 -19.11 7.34
N ALA A 384 -0.46 -19.14 6.96
CA ALA A 384 -0.88 -19.54 5.63
C ALA A 384 -0.23 -18.67 4.54
N ALA A 385 -0.19 -17.35 4.73
CA ALA A 385 0.44 -16.39 3.82
C ALA A 385 1.97 -16.58 3.71
N GLN A 386 2.66 -16.75 4.85
CA GLN A 386 4.10 -16.98 4.86
C GLN A 386 4.48 -18.31 4.19
N GLN A 387 3.70 -19.36 4.46
CA GLN A 387 3.92 -20.70 3.92
C GLN A 387 3.31 -20.89 2.53
N LYS A 388 2.45 -19.98 2.07
CA LYS A 388 1.70 -20.06 0.78
C LYS A 388 0.87 -21.35 0.67
N MET A 389 0.30 -21.77 1.80
CA MET A 389 -0.52 -22.98 1.93
C MET A 389 -1.90 -22.59 2.43
N VAL A 390 -2.96 -23.01 1.72
CA VAL A 390 -4.34 -22.85 2.22
C VAL A 390 -4.77 -24.03 3.10
N ASP A 391 -4.17 -25.20 2.87
CA ASP A 391 -4.28 -26.44 3.63
C ASP A 391 -3.09 -27.37 3.29
N ASP A 392 -3.19 -28.66 3.60
CA ASP A 392 -2.18 -29.70 3.35
C ASP A 392 -2.32 -30.41 1.99
N GLY A 393 -3.20 -29.94 1.09
CA GLY A 393 -3.47 -30.57 -0.20
C GLY A 393 -4.30 -31.85 -0.13
N SER A 394 -4.98 -32.12 1.00
CA SER A 394 -5.76 -33.36 1.20
C SER A 394 -7.17 -33.35 0.62
N GLY A 395 -7.64 -32.19 0.13
CA GLY A 395 -8.93 -32.00 -0.52
C GLY A 395 -9.12 -32.74 -1.85
N GLU A 396 -10.26 -32.50 -2.49
CA GLU A 396 -10.62 -33.15 -3.76
C GLU A 396 -10.08 -32.35 -4.94
N ALA A 397 -9.34 -33.01 -5.84
CA ALA A 397 -8.80 -32.39 -7.05
C ALA A 397 -9.36 -33.08 -8.31
N GLU A 398 -9.94 -32.28 -9.20
CA GLU A 398 -10.34 -32.68 -10.55
C GLU A 398 -9.37 -32.07 -11.56
N VAL A 399 -8.84 -32.88 -12.48
CA VAL A 399 -7.82 -32.45 -13.45
C VAL A 399 -8.31 -32.69 -14.88
N TRP A 400 -8.23 -31.66 -15.72
CA TRP A 400 -8.51 -31.72 -17.15
C TRP A 400 -7.28 -31.30 -17.95
N ARG A 401 -7.05 -31.96 -19.08
CA ARG A 401 -6.12 -31.55 -20.13
C ARG A 401 -6.92 -30.85 -21.23
N ILE A 402 -6.39 -29.77 -21.78
CA ILE A 402 -7.01 -29.10 -22.94
C ILE A 402 -6.60 -29.85 -24.21
N GLU A 403 -7.59 -30.38 -24.93
CA GLU A 403 -7.42 -31.06 -26.22
C GLU A 403 -8.45 -30.51 -27.20
N ASP A 404 -8.02 -30.11 -28.40
CA ASP A 404 -8.91 -29.54 -29.43
C ASP A 404 -9.79 -28.37 -28.92
N ASN A 405 -9.26 -27.57 -27.99
CA ASN A 405 -9.90 -26.45 -27.28
C ASN A 405 -10.98 -26.82 -26.24
N GLU A 406 -11.12 -28.11 -25.90
CA GLU A 406 -12.08 -28.61 -24.92
C GLU A 406 -11.37 -29.27 -23.71
N PRO A 407 -11.95 -29.21 -22.49
CA PRO A 407 -11.38 -29.84 -21.32
C PRO A 407 -11.69 -31.34 -21.28
N VAL A 408 -10.66 -32.17 -21.40
CA VAL A 408 -10.73 -33.64 -21.33
C VAL A 408 -10.25 -34.12 -19.96
N PRO A 409 -11.05 -34.88 -19.19
CA PRO A 409 -10.64 -35.39 -17.87
C PRO A 409 -9.39 -36.27 -17.96
N VAL A 410 -8.41 -36.03 -17.09
CA VAL A 410 -7.19 -36.83 -17.02
C VAL A 410 -7.46 -38.15 -16.30
N GLU A 411 -7.01 -39.26 -16.88
CA GLU A 411 -7.15 -40.58 -16.26
C GLU A 411 -6.41 -40.68 -14.92
N ARG A 412 -6.97 -41.42 -13.96
CA ARG A 412 -6.42 -41.54 -12.58
C ARG A 412 -4.94 -41.93 -12.51
N LYS A 413 -4.44 -42.75 -13.44
CA LYS A 413 -3.03 -43.17 -13.49
C LYS A 413 -2.07 -42.04 -13.90
N TRP A 414 -2.58 -41.00 -14.54
CA TRP A 414 -1.80 -39.86 -15.05
C TRP A 414 -2.02 -38.60 -14.20
N LEU A 415 -2.77 -38.67 -13.10
CA LEU A 415 -2.89 -37.57 -12.15
C LEU A 415 -1.50 -37.25 -11.56
N GLY A 416 -1.13 -35.97 -11.63
CA GLY A 416 0.20 -35.49 -11.24
C GLY A 416 1.21 -35.46 -12.39
N HIS A 417 0.89 -35.96 -13.58
CA HIS A 417 1.76 -35.92 -14.75
C HIS A 417 1.34 -34.79 -15.71
N PHE A 418 2.25 -33.86 -15.96
CA PHE A 418 2.02 -32.68 -16.79
C PHE A 418 3.02 -32.64 -17.94
N TYR A 419 2.54 -32.40 -19.16
CA TYR A 419 3.39 -32.31 -20.35
C TYR A 419 3.52 -30.86 -20.80
N GLY A 420 4.75 -30.41 -21.03
CA GLY A 420 5.06 -29.02 -21.39
C GLY A 420 4.52 -28.58 -22.74
N GLY A 421 4.00 -29.50 -23.57
CA GLY A 421 3.28 -29.18 -24.80
C GLY A 421 1.79 -28.92 -24.62
N ASP A 422 1.23 -29.14 -23.42
CA ASP A 422 -0.21 -29.08 -23.18
C ASP A 422 -0.55 -28.03 -22.09
N CYS A 423 -1.84 -27.69 -21.99
CA CYS A 423 -2.40 -26.90 -20.88
C CYS A 423 -3.33 -27.77 -20.02
N TYR A 424 -3.37 -27.49 -18.71
CA TYR A 424 -4.20 -28.24 -17.77
C TYR A 424 -5.01 -27.30 -16.87
N LEU A 425 -6.22 -27.71 -16.53
CA LEU A 425 -7.07 -27.09 -15.52
C LEU A 425 -7.15 -28.03 -14.32
N ILE A 426 -6.89 -27.53 -13.12
CA ILE A 426 -7.04 -28.29 -11.87
C ILE A 426 -8.00 -27.53 -10.96
N LEU A 427 -9.17 -28.10 -10.73
CA LEU A 427 -10.11 -27.58 -9.73
C LEU A 427 -9.90 -28.33 -8.41
N TYR A 428 -9.42 -27.62 -7.41
CA TYR A 428 -9.23 -28.10 -6.06
C TYR A 428 -10.36 -27.62 -5.15
N LYS A 429 -10.91 -28.54 -4.35
CA LYS A 429 -12.02 -28.32 -3.42
C LYS A 429 -11.57 -28.71 -2.03
N TYR A 430 -11.72 -27.80 -1.08
CA TYR A 430 -11.43 -28.06 0.32
C TYR A 430 -12.50 -27.46 1.23
N GLU A 431 -12.69 -28.04 2.40
CA GLU A 431 -13.77 -27.67 3.32
C GLU A 431 -13.20 -27.01 4.57
N VAL A 432 -13.78 -25.88 4.95
CA VAL A 432 -13.45 -25.15 6.18
C VAL A 432 -14.75 -24.80 6.89
N ASN A 433 -14.91 -25.23 8.15
CA ASN A 433 -16.11 -24.95 8.95
C ASN A 433 -17.43 -25.26 8.22
N SER A 434 -17.49 -26.37 7.47
CA SER A 434 -18.66 -26.76 6.66
C SER A 434 -19.01 -25.84 5.49
N LYS A 435 -18.09 -24.96 5.10
CA LYS A 435 -18.13 -24.20 3.85
C LYS A 435 -17.10 -24.76 2.88
N LEU A 436 -17.50 -24.98 1.63
CA LEU A 436 -16.60 -25.37 0.55
C LEU A 436 -15.87 -24.14 0.01
N HIS A 437 -14.59 -24.32 -0.26
CA HIS A 437 -13.71 -23.35 -0.90
C HIS A 437 -13.07 -23.98 -2.14
N TYR A 438 -12.77 -23.15 -3.13
CA TYR A 438 -12.36 -23.60 -4.46
C TYR A 438 -11.09 -22.86 -4.92
N ILE A 439 -10.15 -23.60 -5.51
CA ILE A 439 -9.00 -23.04 -6.22
C ILE A 439 -8.94 -23.66 -7.61
N LEU A 440 -8.84 -22.83 -8.64
CA LEU A 440 -8.72 -23.24 -10.03
C LEU A 440 -7.31 -22.91 -10.54
N TYR A 441 -6.45 -23.92 -10.66
CA TYR A 441 -5.14 -23.78 -11.27
C TYR A 441 -5.24 -23.92 -12.79
N MET A 442 -4.61 -22.99 -13.50
CA MET A 442 -4.37 -23.01 -14.94
C MET A 442 -2.89 -23.27 -15.17
N TRP A 443 -2.51 -24.53 -15.33
CA TRP A 443 -1.13 -24.91 -15.61
C TRP A 443 -0.84 -24.78 -17.10
N GLN A 444 0.22 -24.06 -17.45
CA GLN A 444 0.56 -23.68 -18.82
C GLN A 444 1.93 -24.23 -19.20
N GLY A 445 1.94 -25.20 -20.13
CA GLY A 445 3.17 -25.76 -20.68
C GLY A 445 3.98 -24.73 -21.47
N ARG A 446 5.31 -24.78 -21.35
CA ARG A 446 6.24 -23.86 -22.06
C ARG A 446 6.14 -23.98 -23.59
N HIS A 447 5.77 -25.16 -24.09
CA HIS A 447 5.65 -25.49 -25.50
C HIS A 447 4.19 -25.59 -25.97
N ALA A 448 3.23 -25.24 -25.10
CA ALA A 448 1.82 -25.22 -25.46
C ALA A 448 1.56 -24.18 -26.55
N SER A 449 0.65 -24.50 -27.47
CA SER A 449 0.32 -23.59 -28.55
C SER A 449 -0.43 -22.36 -28.02
N THR A 450 -0.35 -21.24 -28.74
CA THR A 450 -1.13 -20.03 -28.38
C THR A 450 -2.63 -20.30 -28.36
N ALA A 451 -3.11 -21.18 -29.24
CA ALA A 451 -4.50 -21.61 -29.28
C ALA A 451 -4.91 -22.34 -27.99
N GLU A 452 -4.11 -23.30 -27.52
CA GLU A 452 -4.37 -24.02 -26.26
C GLU A 452 -4.26 -23.13 -25.03
N LEU A 453 -3.32 -22.17 -25.03
CA LEU A 453 -3.22 -21.17 -23.97
C LEU A 453 -4.51 -20.33 -23.90
N THR A 454 -5.00 -19.82 -25.04
CA THR A 454 -6.26 -19.08 -25.11
C THR A 454 -7.46 -19.94 -24.72
N ALA A 455 -7.52 -21.18 -25.20
CA ALA A 455 -8.59 -22.12 -24.85
C ALA A 455 -8.58 -22.43 -23.34
N SER A 456 -7.41 -22.64 -22.73
CA SER A 456 -7.30 -22.90 -21.28
C SER A 456 -7.84 -21.73 -20.44
N ALA A 457 -7.52 -20.49 -20.82
CA ALA A 457 -8.01 -19.30 -20.14
C ALA A 457 -9.53 -19.14 -20.32
N TYR A 458 -10.03 -19.37 -21.53
CA TYR A 458 -11.48 -19.31 -21.82
C TYR A 458 -12.26 -20.36 -21.03
N GLN A 459 -11.79 -21.61 -21.01
CA GLN A 459 -12.41 -22.70 -20.26
C GLN A 459 -12.34 -22.48 -18.74
N ALA A 460 -11.27 -21.84 -18.25
CA ALA A 460 -11.17 -21.46 -16.84
C ALA A 460 -12.27 -20.46 -16.43
N VAL A 461 -12.61 -19.49 -17.29
CA VAL A 461 -13.72 -18.55 -17.05
C VAL A 461 -15.06 -19.30 -17.00
N ILE A 462 -15.29 -20.28 -17.87
CA ILE A 462 -16.51 -21.09 -17.85
C ILE A 462 -16.62 -21.90 -16.56
N LEU A 463 -15.53 -22.55 -16.13
CA LEU A 463 -15.50 -23.29 -14.86
C LEU A 463 -15.73 -22.36 -13.68
N ASP A 464 -15.09 -21.20 -13.66
CA ASP A 464 -15.25 -20.19 -12.62
C ASP A 464 -16.72 -19.75 -12.50
N GLN A 465 -17.39 -19.45 -13.62
CA GLN A 465 -18.82 -19.10 -13.65
C GLN A 465 -19.71 -20.24 -13.16
N LYS A 466 -19.39 -21.50 -13.49
CA LYS A 466 -20.11 -22.69 -13.02
C LYS A 466 -20.10 -22.81 -11.49
N TYR A 467 -19.06 -22.30 -10.83
CA TYR A 467 -18.93 -22.25 -9.38
C TYR A 467 -19.18 -20.83 -8.84
N ASN A 468 -20.12 -20.09 -9.45
CA ASN A 468 -20.58 -18.76 -9.04
C ASN A 468 -19.48 -17.69 -8.91
N GLY A 469 -18.36 -17.88 -9.60
CA GLY A 469 -17.20 -17.00 -9.50
C GLY A 469 -16.49 -17.04 -8.14
N GLU A 470 -16.73 -18.06 -7.32
CA GLU A 470 -16.03 -18.26 -6.04
C GLU A 470 -14.58 -18.76 -6.16
N PRO A 471 -14.17 -19.52 -7.20
CA PRO A 471 -12.81 -20.04 -7.27
C PRO A 471 -11.74 -18.95 -7.33
N VAL A 472 -10.69 -19.14 -6.52
CA VAL A 472 -9.44 -18.39 -6.68
C VAL A 472 -8.73 -18.95 -7.91
N GLN A 473 -8.48 -18.12 -8.92
CA GLN A 473 -7.85 -18.56 -10.16
C GLN A 473 -6.34 -18.35 -10.08
N VAL A 474 -5.56 -19.36 -10.44
CA VAL A 474 -4.10 -19.31 -10.33
C VAL A 474 -3.47 -19.67 -11.67
N ARG A 475 -2.82 -18.69 -12.30
CA ARG A 475 -2.02 -18.92 -13.50
C ARG A 475 -0.66 -19.49 -13.10
N VAL A 476 -0.35 -20.69 -13.57
CA VAL A 476 0.89 -21.41 -13.24
C VAL A 476 1.68 -21.74 -14.51
N PRO A 477 2.68 -20.94 -14.87
CA PRO A 477 3.63 -21.29 -15.91
C PRO A 477 4.51 -22.48 -15.49
N MET A 478 4.87 -23.32 -16.47
CA MET A 478 5.74 -24.48 -16.29
C MET A 478 7.08 -24.11 -15.60
N GLY A 479 7.39 -24.75 -14.47
CA GLY A 479 8.59 -24.52 -13.67
C GLY A 479 8.41 -23.48 -12.56
N LYS A 480 7.19 -22.96 -12.37
CA LYS A 480 6.81 -21.99 -11.33
C LYS A 480 5.65 -22.50 -10.47
N GLU A 481 5.56 -23.82 -10.31
CA GLU A 481 4.50 -24.49 -9.56
C GLU A 481 4.47 -24.03 -8.08
N PRO A 482 3.35 -23.49 -7.58
CA PRO A 482 3.22 -23.11 -6.18
C PRO A 482 3.28 -24.32 -5.24
N MET A 483 3.79 -24.12 -4.01
CA MET A 483 3.90 -25.21 -3.01
C MET A 483 2.59 -25.95 -2.78
N HIS A 484 1.47 -25.23 -2.69
CA HIS A 484 0.16 -25.84 -2.52
C HIS A 484 -0.23 -26.75 -3.70
N LEU A 485 0.05 -26.36 -4.96
CA LEU A 485 -0.22 -27.21 -6.12
C LEU A 485 0.57 -28.52 -6.06
N MET A 486 1.83 -28.46 -5.62
CA MET A 486 2.67 -29.65 -5.45
C MET A 486 2.14 -30.56 -4.32
N ALA A 487 1.62 -29.97 -3.25
CA ALA A 487 1.06 -30.68 -2.10
C ALA A 487 -0.19 -31.51 -2.47
N ILE A 488 -1.05 -31.00 -3.37
CA ILE A 488 -2.23 -31.71 -3.89
C ILE A 488 -1.86 -33.11 -4.42
N PHE A 489 -0.71 -33.21 -5.11
CA PHE A 489 -0.22 -34.47 -5.67
C PHE A 489 0.64 -35.28 -4.71
N LYS A 490 0.77 -34.87 -3.43
CA LYS A 490 1.46 -35.59 -2.35
C LYS A 490 2.87 -36.01 -2.75
N GLY A 491 3.60 -35.09 -3.37
CA GLY A 491 4.96 -35.32 -3.85
C GLY A 491 5.05 -36.22 -5.09
N LYS A 492 3.98 -36.39 -5.88
CA LYS A 492 3.97 -37.18 -7.12
C LYS A 492 3.81 -36.32 -8.38
N MET A 493 3.99 -35.01 -8.26
CA MET A 493 3.93 -34.12 -9.41
C MET A 493 5.17 -34.30 -10.29
N VAL A 494 4.97 -34.52 -11.59
CA VAL A 494 6.00 -34.73 -12.59
C VAL A 494 5.70 -33.87 -13.81
N VAL A 495 6.66 -33.07 -14.22
CA VAL A 495 6.57 -32.19 -15.39
C VAL A 495 7.54 -32.66 -16.47
N TYR A 496 7.03 -32.93 -17.67
CA TYR A 496 7.81 -33.39 -18.82
C TYR A 496 8.05 -32.22 -19.79
N GLU A 497 9.30 -31.94 -20.15
CA GLU A 497 9.61 -30.86 -21.11
C GLU A 497 9.29 -31.29 -22.57
N VAL A 498 9.52 -32.54 -22.94
CA VAL A 498 9.22 -33.09 -24.28
C VAL A 498 8.78 -34.54 -24.18
N SER A 499 8.10 -35.07 -25.21
CA SER A 499 7.76 -36.49 -25.30
C SER A 499 9.01 -37.35 -25.23
N LEU A 500 8.98 -38.36 -24.37
CA LEU A 500 10.15 -39.15 -23.97
C LEU A 500 10.82 -39.80 -25.20
N SER A 501 12.04 -39.37 -25.51
CA SER A 501 12.90 -40.08 -26.46
C SER A 501 13.46 -41.37 -25.84
N VAL A 502 13.89 -42.32 -26.67
CA VAL A 502 14.43 -43.61 -26.19
C VAL A 502 15.76 -43.39 -25.46
N TYR A 503 15.72 -43.36 -24.13
CA TYR A 503 16.91 -43.15 -23.30
C TYR A 503 17.80 -44.39 -23.24
N LYS A 504 19.12 -44.19 -23.42
CA LYS A 504 20.14 -45.25 -23.36
C LYS A 504 20.50 -45.65 -21.91
N CYS A 505 20.38 -44.75 -20.94
CA CYS A 505 20.79 -44.93 -19.53
C CYS A 505 20.01 -44.00 -18.59
N CYS A 506 19.95 -44.33 -17.28
CA CYS A 506 19.30 -43.53 -16.25
C CYS A 506 20.27 -43.28 -15.08
N TYR A 507 20.49 -42.01 -14.74
CA TYR A 507 21.37 -41.59 -13.65
C TYR A 507 20.55 -40.86 -12.56
N LEU A 508 20.89 -41.12 -11.31
CA LEU A 508 20.39 -40.40 -10.13
C LEU A 508 21.55 -39.60 -9.54
N TRP A 509 21.65 -38.31 -9.89
CA TRP A 509 22.72 -37.44 -9.40
C TRP A 509 22.32 -36.72 -8.11
N TYR A 510 23.09 -36.90 -7.04
CA TYR A 510 22.85 -36.33 -5.72
C TYR A 510 23.82 -35.19 -5.43
N GLY A 511 23.29 -33.96 -5.49
CA GLY A 511 24.01 -32.76 -5.06
C GLY A 511 24.39 -32.82 -3.59
N LYS A 512 25.50 -32.19 -3.20
CA LYS A 512 25.94 -32.12 -1.79
C LYS A 512 24.91 -31.45 -0.88
N GLY A 513 24.06 -30.58 -1.43
CA GLY A 513 22.98 -29.90 -0.72
C GLY A 513 21.63 -30.62 -0.71
N CYS A 514 21.48 -31.76 -1.40
CA CYS A 514 20.15 -32.37 -1.55
C CYS A 514 19.65 -33.02 -0.26
N SER A 515 18.35 -32.85 0.00
CA SER A 515 17.65 -33.38 1.18
C SER A 515 17.36 -34.89 1.04
N GLY A 516 16.89 -35.52 2.12
CA GLY A 516 16.43 -36.91 2.07
C GLY A 516 15.22 -37.09 1.15
N ASP A 517 14.27 -36.16 1.25
CA ASP A 517 13.01 -36.18 0.51
C ASP A 517 13.22 -36.04 -1.00
N GLU A 518 14.14 -35.15 -1.42
CA GLU A 518 14.52 -34.99 -2.84
C GLU A 518 15.08 -36.29 -3.43
N ARG A 519 15.88 -37.05 -2.65
CA ARG A 519 16.44 -38.32 -3.09
C ARG A 519 15.38 -39.41 -3.22
N GLU A 520 14.42 -39.44 -2.31
CA GLU A 520 13.31 -40.40 -2.35
C GLU A 520 12.36 -40.12 -3.52
N MET A 521 12.05 -38.84 -3.75
CA MET A 521 11.28 -38.40 -4.91
C MET A 521 11.99 -38.75 -6.22
N ALA A 522 13.30 -38.45 -6.33
CA ALA A 522 14.08 -38.78 -7.52
C ALA A 522 14.07 -40.29 -7.83
N LYS A 523 14.15 -41.15 -6.81
CA LYS A 523 14.05 -42.62 -6.98
C LYS A 523 12.66 -43.03 -7.49
N SER A 524 11.61 -42.51 -6.86
CA SER A 524 10.22 -42.78 -7.25
C SER A 524 9.96 -42.37 -8.70
N LEU A 525 10.46 -41.19 -9.10
CA LEU A 525 10.39 -40.70 -10.46
C LEU A 525 11.18 -41.58 -11.44
N ALA A 526 12.39 -42.01 -11.06
CA ALA A 526 13.21 -42.87 -11.91
C ALA A 526 12.55 -44.23 -12.18
N ASP A 527 11.80 -44.78 -11.23
CA ASP A 527 11.01 -46.00 -11.41
C ASP A 527 9.86 -45.83 -12.41
N ILE A 528 9.26 -44.63 -12.46
CA ILE A 528 8.22 -44.28 -13.43
C ILE A 528 8.82 -44.10 -14.84
N ILE A 529 9.92 -43.34 -14.95
CA ILE A 529 10.52 -42.97 -16.24
C ILE A 529 11.31 -44.13 -16.87
N SER A 530 11.93 -44.98 -16.06
CA SER A 530 12.82 -46.03 -16.56
C SER A 530 12.75 -47.33 -15.75
N LYS A 531 12.48 -48.43 -16.46
CA LYS A 531 12.58 -49.79 -15.92
C LYS A 531 14.02 -50.32 -15.84
N ARG A 532 15.02 -49.52 -16.27
CA ARG A 532 16.43 -49.92 -16.28
C ARG A 532 17.09 -49.74 -14.91
N GLU A 533 18.31 -50.25 -14.78
CA GLU A 533 19.16 -50.01 -13.63
C GLU A 533 19.48 -48.51 -13.48
N LYS A 534 19.43 -48.02 -12.24
CA LYS A 534 19.61 -46.61 -11.91
C LYS A 534 20.99 -46.42 -11.28
N ASN A 535 21.85 -45.67 -11.98
CA ASN A 535 23.19 -45.38 -11.50
C ASN A 535 23.15 -44.17 -10.57
N VAL A 536 23.30 -44.39 -9.26
CA VAL A 536 23.38 -43.33 -8.27
C VAL A 536 24.79 -42.73 -8.28
N ILE A 537 24.87 -41.40 -8.42
CA ILE A 537 26.12 -40.65 -8.50
C ILE A 537 26.05 -39.52 -7.47
N ALA A 538 27.07 -39.39 -6.62
CA ALA A 538 27.20 -38.24 -5.73
C ALA A 538 27.96 -37.09 -6.42
N GLU A 539 27.61 -35.85 -6.10
CA GLU A 539 28.30 -34.67 -6.63
C GLU A 539 29.81 -34.71 -6.31
N GLY A 540 30.62 -34.57 -7.36
CA GLY A 540 32.08 -34.68 -7.34
C GLY A 540 32.61 -36.10 -7.57
N GLN A 541 31.73 -37.10 -7.71
CA GLN A 541 32.08 -38.50 -8.03
C GLN A 541 31.51 -38.93 -9.39
N GLU A 542 31.31 -37.99 -10.30
CA GLU A 542 30.71 -38.29 -11.60
C GLU A 542 31.68 -39.07 -12.52
N PRO A 543 31.24 -40.21 -13.11
CA PRO A 543 32.06 -40.93 -14.08
C PRO A 543 32.21 -40.13 -15.39
N ALA A 544 33.25 -40.43 -16.17
CA ALA A 544 33.51 -39.74 -17.43
C ALA A 544 32.31 -39.81 -18.40
N ASP A 545 31.69 -40.99 -18.50
CA ASP A 545 30.52 -41.22 -19.37
C ASP A 545 29.32 -40.35 -19.00
N PHE A 546 29.16 -39.97 -17.73
CA PHE A 546 28.10 -39.05 -17.30
C PHE A 546 28.27 -37.69 -17.98
N TRP A 547 29.48 -37.14 -17.99
CA TRP A 547 29.77 -35.86 -18.64
C TRP A 547 29.69 -35.96 -20.17
N VAL A 548 30.12 -37.08 -20.75
CA VAL A 548 29.99 -37.30 -22.20
C VAL A 548 28.52 -37.25 -22.64
N ASN A 549 27.62 -37.87 -21.86
CA ASN A 549 26.17 -37.84 -22.14
C ASN A 549 25.55 -36.42 -22.01
N LEU A 550 26.17 -35.52 -21.26
CA LEU A 550 25.76 -34.11 -21.10
C LEU A 550 26.45 -33.16 -22.10
N GLY A 551 27.27 -33.67 -23.03
CA GLY A 551 28.01 -32.85 -23.99
C GLY A 551 29.32 -32.27 -23.45
N GLY A 552 29.81 -32.79 -22.31
CA GLY A 552 31.04 -32.36 -21.64
C GLY A 552 30.79 -31.79 -20.25
N LYS A 553 31.87 -31.56 -19.49
CA LYS A 553 31.80 -30.93 -18.17
C LYS A 553 31.86 -29.41 -18.30
N SER A 554 30.86 -28.72 -17.79
CA SER A 554 30.78 -27.26 -17.74
C SER A 554 30.60 -26.76 -16.29
N GLN A 555 30.68 -25.44 -16.10
CA GLN A 555 30.36 -24.84 -14.80
C GLN A 555 28.87 -24.96 -14.52
N TYR A 556 28.50 -25.30 -13.28
CA TYR A 556 27.12 -25.41 -12.82
C TYR A 556 26.94 -24.63 -11.51
N ALA A 557 25.68 -24.29 -11.19
CA ALA A 557 25.37 -23.52 -9.99
C ALA A 557 25.56 -24.38 -8.72
N SER A 558 26.44 -23.96 -7.82
CA SER A 558 26.76 -24.67 -6.58
C SER A 558 26.75 -23.77 -5.34
N SER A 559 26.09 -22.61 -5.42
CA SER A 559 26.09 -21.62 -4.34
C SER A 559 25.24 -22.07 -3.15
N LYS A 560 25.70 -21.80 -1.92
CA LYS A 560 24.93 -22.04 -0.67
C LYS A 560 23.54 -21.36 -0.66
N ARG A 561 23.34 -20.33 -1.48
CA ARG A 561 22.04 -19.66 -1.65
C ARG A 561 20.93 -20.57 -2.20
N LEU A 562 21.28 -21.69 -2.85
CA LEU A 562 20.31 -22.72 -3.24
C LEU A 562 19.73 -23.48 -2.03
N GLN A 563 20.24 -23.25 -0.83
CA GLN A 563 19.84 -23.89 0.43
C GLN A 563 19.06 -22.95 1.36
N ASP A 564 18.88 -21.66 1.00
CA ASP A 564 18.16 -20.68 1.80
C ASP A 564 16.70 -20.57 1.34
N GLU A 565 15.76 -21.07 2.15
CA GLU A 565 14.31 -21.04 1.86
C GLU A 565 13.64 -19.68 2.16
N ASN A 566 14.30 -18.78 2.89
CA ASN A 566 13.67 -17.57 3.40
C ASN A 566 14.19 -16.29 2.73
N CYS A 567 13.43 -15.79 1.76
CA CYS A 567 13.51 -14.39 1.36
C CYS A 567 12.69 -13.55 2.35
N ASN A 568 13.27 -12.47 2.89
CA ASN A 568 12.48 -11.43 3.56
C ASN A 568 11.55 -10.80 2.51
N ILE A 569 10.33 -11.29 2.43
CA ILE A 569 9.30 -10.77 1.52
C ILE A 569 8.65 -9.59 2.22
N THR A 570 8.79 -8.39 1.64
CA THR A 570 7.98 -7.24 2.02
C THR A 570 6.83 -7.15 1.01
N PRO A 571 5.59 -7.50 1.41
CA PRO A 571 4.44 -7.41 0.52
C PRO A 571 4.19 -5.94 0.15
N ARG A 572 3.80 -5.69 -1.10
CA ARG A 572 3.52 -4.34 -1.61
C ARG A 572 2.17 -4.31 -2.29
N LEU A 573 1.28 -3.46 -1.82
CA LEU A 573 -0.04 -3.28 -2.42
C LEU A 573 0.01 -2.12 -3.41
N PHE A 574 -0.64 -2.31 -4.55
CA PHE A 574 -0.80 -1.31 -5.60
C PHE A 574 -2.27 -1.24 -6.02
N GLU A 575 -2.70 -0.06 -6.38
CA GLU A 575 -3.95 0.15 -7.09
C GLU A 575 -3.64 0.27 -8.59
N CYS A 576 -4.35 -0.49 -9.41
CA CYS A 576 -4.12 -0.59 -10.84
C CYS A 576 -5.23 0.12 -11.60
N SER A 577 -4.90 1.14 -12.39
CA SER A 577 -5.87 1.84 -13.24
C SER A 577 -5.43 1.84 -14.71
N ASN A 578 -6.40 1.68 -15.60
CA ASN A 578 -6.20 1.77 -17.06
C ASN A 578 -7.19 2.76 -17.71
N GLN A 579 -7.80 3.65 -16.93
CA GLN A 579 -8.82 4.61 -17.40
C GLN A 579 -8.28 5.58 -18.45
N THR A 580 -6.98 5.89 -18.41
CA THR A 580 -6.31 6.79 -19.36
C THR A 580 -5.83 6.09 -20.64
N GLY A 581 -6.11 4.78 -20.79
CA GLY A 581 -5.60 3.96 -21.90
C GLY A 581 -4.13 3.55 -21.75
N ARG A 582 -3.49 3.87 -20.61
CA ARG A 582 -2.17 3.41 -20.20
C ARG A 582 -2.25 2.86 -18.77
N PHE A 583 -1.57 1.74 -18.53
CA PHE A 583 -1.50 1.13 -17.21
C PHE A 583 -0.75 2.02 -16.20
N ILE A 584 -1.38 2.33 -15.08
CA ILE A 584 -0.80 3.04 -13.94
C ILE A 584 -0.99 2.19 -12.68
N ALA A 585 0.12 1.84 -12.03
CA ALA A 585 0.13 1.21 -10.70
C ALA A 585 0.57 2.23 -9.65
N THR A 586 -0.28 2.50 -8.65
CA THR A 586 0.04 3.41 -7.53
C THR A 586 0.24 2.61 -6.26
N GLU A 587 1.40 2.72 -5.62
CA GLU A 587 1.71 1.97 -4.41
C GLU A 587 0.96 2.52 -3.18
N ILE A 588 0.40 1.61 -2.39
CA ILE A 588 -0.23 1.88 -1.10
C ILE A 588 0.68 1.36 0.01
N THR A 589 1.25 2.28 0.78
CA THR A 589 2.14 1.95 1.91
C THR A 589 1.35 1.72 3.20
N ASN A 590 1.88 0.86 4.09
CA ASN A 590 1.24 0.50 5.37
C ASN A 590 -0.24 0.09 5.19
N PHE A 591 -0.49 -0.76 4.20
CA PHE A 591 -1.84 -1.12 3.80
C PHE A 591 -2.56 -1.96 4.86
N ASN A 592 -3.88 -1.81 4.91
CA ASN A 592 -4.80 -2.66 5.65
C ASN A 592 -6.02 -2.99 4.78
N GLN A 593 -7.01 -3.72 5.31
CA GLN A 593 -8.18 -4.13 4.54
C GLN A 593 -9.03 -2.95 4.04
N ASP A 594 -8.98 -1.77 4.69
CA ASP A 594 -9.66 -0.53 4.27
C ASP A 594 -9.07 0.11 3.03
N ASP A 595 -7.85 -0.29 2.68
CA ASP A 595 -7.19 0.20 1.47
C ASP A 595 -7.54 -0.65 0.22
N LEU A 596 -8.37 -1.69 0.34
CA LEU A 596 -8.93 -2.43 -0.79
C LEU A 596 -10.22 -1.75 -1.28
N ASP A 597 -10.16 -1.15 -2.47
CA ASP A 597 -11.30 -0.43 -3.05
C ASP A 597 -12.24 -1.37 -3.81
N GLU A 598 -13.49 -1.46 -3.36
CA GLU A 598 -14.53 -2.32 -3.97
C GLU A 598 -14.79 -1.98 -5.45
N ASP A 599 -14.48 -0.77 -5.89
CA ASP A 599 -14.73 -0.29 -7.24
C ASP A 599 -13.51 -0.43 -8.18
N ASP A 600 -12.38 -0.99 -7.70
CA ASP A 600 -11.13 -1.13 -8.48
C ASP A 600 -10.52 -2.55 -8.44
N VAL A 601 -9.45 -2.75 -9.24
CA VAL A 601 -8.58 -3.92 -9.19
C VAL A 601 -7.27 -3.56 -8.46
N MET A 602 -6.97 -4.30 -7.41
CA MET A 602 -5.78 -4.10 -6.58
C MET A 602 -4.74 -5.18 -6.89
N LEU A 603 -3.45 -4.84 -6.87
CA LEU A 603 -2.34 -5.75 -7.08
C LEU A 603 -1.50 -5.85 -5.81
N LEU A 604 -1.42 -7.03 -5.21
CA LEU A 604 -0.55 -7.31 -4.07
C LEU A 604 0.64 -8.16 -4.54
N ASP A 605 1.82 -7.54 -4.58
CA ASP A 605 3.08 -8.18 -4.96
C ASP A 605 3.81 -8.71 -3.73
N ILE A 606 4.01 -10.03 -3.68
CA ILE A 606 4.78 -10.71 -2.64
C ILE A 606 6.08 -11.32 -3.18
N TRP A 607 6.59 -10.76 -4.28
CA TRP A 607 7.82 -11.14 -4.99
C TRP A 607 7.76 -12.45 -5.78
N ASP A 608 7.49 -13.58 -5.14
CA ASP A 608 7.44 -14.86 -5.86
C ASP A 608 6.07 -15.16 -6.48
N GLN A 609 5.03 -14.45 -6.03
CA GLN A 609 3.68 -14.50 -6.57
C GLN A 609 3.08 -13.07 -6.59
N VAL A 610 2.13 -12.84 -7.49
CA VAL A 610 1.37 -11.60 -7.56
C VAL A 610 -0.12 -11.93 -7.41
N TYR A 611 -0.78 -11.27 -6.46
CA TYR A 611 -2.23 -11.35 -6.31
C TYR A 611 -2.89 -10.18 -7.04
N LEU A 612 -3.98 -10.47 -7.75
CA LEU A 612 -4.91 -9.51 -8.30
C LEU A 612 -6.21 -9.64 -7.54
N TRP A 613 -6.52 -8.68 -6.69
CA TRP A 613 -7.77 -8.62 -5.96
C TRP A 613 -8.78 -7.79 -6.76
N ILE A 614 -9.92 -8.40 -7.08
CA ILE A 614 -10.98 -7.80 -7.90
C ILE A 614 -12.12 -7.34 -6.98
N GLY A 615 -12.31 -6.03 -6.90
CA GLY A 615 -13.45 -5.43 -6.22
C GLY A 615 -14.78 -5.76 -6.90
N LYS A 616 -15.85 -5.89 -6.11
CA LYS A 616 -17.19 -6.27 -6.61
C LYS A 616 -17.75 -5.23 -7.58
N GLY A 617 -17.54 -3.95 -7.29
CA GLY A 617 -17.95 -2.78 -8.08
C GLY A 617 -17.02 -2.44 -9.24
N SER A 618 -15.86 -3.08 -9.36
CA SER A 618 -14.93 -2.83 -10.46
C SER A 618 -15.56 -3.07 -11.83
N ASN A 619 -15.12 -2.28 -12.82
CA ASN A 619 -15.73 -2.30 -14.14
C ASN A 619 -15.35 -3.57 -14.91
N ASP A 620 -16.23 -4.03 -15.82
CA ASP A 620 -16.05 -5.31 -16.52
C ASP A 620 -14.78 -5.34 -17.40
N LYS A 621 -14.33 -4.18 -17.87
CA LYS A 621 -13.10 -4.06 -18.65
C LYS A 621 -11.88 -4.29 -17.77
N GLU A 622 -11.80 -3.68 -16.60
CA GLU A 622 -10.73 -3.89 -15.63
C GLU A 622 -10.70 -5.32 -15.12
N LYS A 623 -11.88 -5.93 -14.87
CA LYS A 623 -11.99 -7.35 -14.53
C LYS A 623 -11.39 -8.25 -15.61
N HIS A 624 -11.68 -7.96 -16.88
CA HIS A 624 -11.17 -8.73 -18.02
C HIS A 624 -9.67 -8.53 -18.24
N ASP A 625 -9.21 -7.28 -18.14
CA ASP A 625 -7.82 -6.90 -18.41
C ASP A 625 -6.90 -7.11 -17.19
N ALA A 626 -7.42 -7.54 -16.04
CA ALA A 626 -6.67 -7.68 -14.78
C ALA A 626 -5.40 -8.54 -14.94
N VAL A 627 -5.49 -9.69 -15.62
CA VAL A 627 -4.35 -10.59 -15.82
C VAL A 627 -3.29 -9.97 -16.73
N VAL A 628 -3.72 -9.29 -17.80
CA VAL A 628 -2.83 -8.55 -18.71
C VAL A 628 -2.12 -7.44 -17.94
N THR A 629 -2.84 -6.77 -17.05
CA THR A 629 -2.36 -5.71 -16.18
C THR A 629 -1.22 -6.21 -15.26
N ALA A 630 -1.38 -7.38 -14.63
CA ALA A 630 -0.29 -7.99 -13.84
C ALA A 630 0.93 -8.38 -14.69
N GLN A 631 0.72 -8.85 -15.93
CA GLN A 631 1.83 -9.17 -16.83
C GLN A 631 2.60 -7.90 -17.27
N GLU A 632 1.90 -6.81 -17.54
CA GLU A 632 2.51 -5.50 -17.82
C GLU A 632 3.26 -4.95 -16.60
N TYR A 633 2.71 -5.12 -15.40
CA TYR A 633 3.41 -4.82 -14.15
C TYR A 633 4.74 -5.58 -14.05
N LEU A 634 4.74 -6.91 -14.23
CA LEU A 634 5.96 -7.71 -14.17
C LEU A 634 6.98 -7.29 -15.24
N LYS A 635 6.52 -6.99 -16.46
CA LYS A 635 7.36 -6.56 -17.58
C LYS A 635 7.99 -5.18 -17.37
N SER A 636 7.25 -4.24 -16.78
CA SER A 636 7.71 -2.88 -16.51
C SER A 636 8.46 -2.75 -15.19
N HIS A 637 8.44 -3.80 -14.34
CA HIS A 637 9.05 -3.78 -13.02
C HIS A 637 10.56 -3.47 -13.09
N PRO A 638 11.06 -2.43 -12.39
CA PRO A 638 12.45 -1.98 -12.47
C PRO A 638 13.52 -3.04 -12.20
N ALA A 639 13.22 -4.01 -11.33
CA ALA A 639 14.12 -5.11 -10.98
C ALA A 639 14.21 -6.23 -12.04
N GLY A 640 13.51 -6.13 -13.19
CA GLY A 640 13.51 -7.17 -14.22
C GLY A 640 12.93 -8.48 -13.72
N ARG A 641 11.65 -8.45 -13.32
CA ARG A 641 10.95 -9.61 -12.73
C ARG A 641 10.77 -10.72 -13.76
N ASP A 642 10.66 -11.94 -13.26
CA ASP A 642 10.34 -13.11 -14.08
C ASP A 642 8.90 -13.00 -14.61
N LEU A 643 8.72 -13.10 -15.93
CA LEU A 643 7.41 -13.01 -16.56
C LEU A 643 6.55 -14.26 -16.31
N ASP A 644 7.20 -15.34 -15.88
CA ASP A 644 6.55 -16.58 -15.49
C ASP A 644 6.14 -16.61 -14.01
N THR A 645 6.34 -15.50 -13.27
CA THR A 645 5.83 -15.37 -11.89
C THR A 645 4.32 -15.69 -11.84
N PRO A 646 3.88 -16.62 -10.96
CA PRO A 646 2.47 -16.99 -10.83
C PRO A 646 1.58 -15.80 -10.46
N ILE A 647 0.40 -15.76 -11.07
CA ILE A 647 -0.61 -14.71 -10.85
C ILE A 647 -1.86 -15.35 -10.25
N LEU A 648 -2.29 -14.84 -9.10
CA LEU A 648 -3.47 -15.31 -8.36
C LEU A 648 -4.57 -14.27 -8.46
N VAL A 649 -5.67 -14.58 -9.12
CA VAL A 649 -6.86 -13.74 -9.18
C VAL A 649 -7.79 -14.10 -8.02
N VAL A 650 -8.02 -13.13 -7.15
CA VAL A 650 -8.85 -13.22 -5.95
C VAL A 650 -10.00 -12.24 -6.10
N LYS A 651 -11.21 -12.63 -5.66
CA LYS A 651 -12.38 -11.77 -5.73
C LYS A 651 -12.85 -11.38 -4.33
N GLN A 652 -13.40 -10.17 -4.23
CA GLN A 652 -13.96 -9.65 -2.98
C GLN A 652 -14.89 -10.66 -2.29
N GLY A 653 -14.61 -10.96 -1.02
CA GLY A 653 -15.39 -11.88 -0.18
C GLY A 653 -15.02 -13.36 -0.31
N PHE A 654 -14.10 -13.71 -1.21
CA PHE A 654 -13.58 -15.07 -1.42
C PHE A 654 -12.05 -15.14 -1.28
N GLU A 655 -11.48 -14.27 -0.44
CA GLU A 655 -10.05 -14.19 -0.23
C GLU A 655 -9.51 -15.43 0.51
N PRO A 656 -8.45 -16.09 -0.02
CA PRO A 656 -7.83 -17.21 0.67
C PRO A 656 -6.99 -16.72 1.86
N PRO A 657 -6.71 -17.57 2.86
CA PRO A 657 -5.87 -17.22 4.01
C PRO A 657 -4.44 -16.84 3.59
N THR A 658 -3.97 -17.33 2.44
CA THR A 658 -2.68 -16.96 1.86
C THR A 658 -2.62 -15.50 1.39
N PHE A 659 -3.77 -14.86 1.14
CA PHE A 659 -3.90 -13.44 0.83
C PHE A 659 -4.16 -12.61 2.10
N THR A 660 -5.16 -13.00 2.89
CA THR A 660 -5.60 -12.21 4.06
C THR A 660 -4.54 -12.12 5.15
N GLY A 661 -3.63 -13.08 5.23
CA GLY A 661 -2.52 -13.10 6.19
C GLY A 661 -1.49 -11.98 6.03
N TRP A 662 -1.47 -11.31 4.88
CA TRP A 662 -0.60 -10.14 4.67
C TRP A 662 -1.16 -8.85 5.30
N PHE A 663 -2.40 -8.87 5.79
CA PHE A 663 -3.07 -7.73 6.40
C PHE A 663 -3.09 -7.91 7.93
N GLN A 664 -2.60 -6.91 8.68
CA GLN A 664 -2.38 -7.02 10.14
C GLN A 664 -3.65 -7.22 10.98
N ALA A 665 -4.84 -6.97 10.44
CA ALA A 665 -6.13 -7.12 11.13
C ALA A 665 -7.28 -7.30 10.13
N TRP A 666 -7.34 -8.46 9.49
CA TRP A 666 -8.42 -8.77 8.56
C TRP A 666 -9.74 -9.06 9.29
N ASP A 667 -10.81 -8.38 8.89
CA ASP A 667 -12.18 -8.65 9.32
C ASP A 667 -12.94 -9.41 8.22
N PRO A 668 -13.23 -10.72 8.40
CA PRO A 668 -14.01 -11.51 7.45
C PRO A 668 -15.44 -10.99 7.26
N GLN A 669 -15.97 -10.20 8.20
CA GLN A 669 -17.34 -9.68 8.16
C GLN A 669 -17.45 -8.27 7.60
N LYS A 670 -16.32 -7.67 7.20
CA LYS A 670 -16.28 -6.31 6.67
C LYS A 670 -17.31 -6.09 5.55
N TRP A 671 -17.33 -6.99 4.58
CA TRP A 671 -18.23 -6.90 3.42
C TRP A 671 -19.58 -7.59 3.62
N SER A 672 -19.76 -8.33 4.72
CA SER A 672 -21.07 -8.93 5.04
C SER A 672 -22.01 -7.96 5.75
N SER A 673 -21.51 -6.84 6.28
CA SER A 673 -22.25 -6.03 7.26
C SER A 673 -21.74 -4.60 7.48
N GLY A 674 -20.99 -4.01 6.54
CA GLY A 674 -20.65 -2.59 6.61
C GLY A 674 -21.90 -1.71 6.45
N LYS A 675 -22.09 -0.73 7.35
CA LYS A 675 -23.19 0.24 7.20
C LYS A 675 -22.96 1.06 5.92
N SER A 676 -23.93 1.09 5.00
CA SER A 676 -23.82 1.91 3.79
C SER A 676 -23.69 3.40 4.15
N TYR A 677 -23.19 4.22 3.22
CA TYR A 677 -23.20 5.68 3.39
C TYR A 677 -24.60 6.19 3.78
N ASP A 678 -25.65 5.65 3.15
CA ASP A 678 -27.04 5.99 3.47
C ASP A 678 -27.45 5.57 4.88
N GLN A 679 -26.95 4.43 5.37
CA GLN A 679 -27.18 3.99 6.75
C GLN A 679 -26.41 4.86 7.76
N LEU A 680 -25.18 5.28 7.43
CA LEU A 680 -24.41 6.22 8.25
C LEU A 680 -25.05 7.62 8.26
N LYS A 681 -25.60 8.07 7.12
CA LYS A 681 -26.38 9.30 6.99
C LYS A 681 -27.65 9.22 7.85
N ALA A 682 -28.36 8.10 7.82
CA ALA A 682 -29.56 7.87 8.63
C ALA A 682 -29.28 7.89 10.16
N GLU A 683 -28.10 7.44 10.58
CA GLU A 683 -27.67 7.46 11.99
C GLU A 683 -27.33 8.84 12.53
N LEU A 684 -27.10 9.82 11.67
CA LEU A 684 -26.79 11.20 12.06
C LEU A 684 -28.04 12.04 12.37
N GLY A 685 -29.23 11.42 12.32
CA GLY A 685 -30.51 12.00 12.69
C GLY A 685 -31.20 12.73 11.54
N THR A 686 -32.53 12.71 11.55
CA THR A 686 -33.38 13.51 10.66
C THR A 686 -33.50 14.95 11.15
N ALA A 687 -33.92 15.85 10.26
CA ALA A 687 -34.10 17.29 10.45
C ALA A 687 -34.82 17.74 11.74
N THR A 688 -35.47 16.83 12.46
CA THR A 688 -36.12 17.07 13.75
C THR A 688 -35.19 17.47 14.90
N ASP A 689 -33.91 17.09 14.90
CA ASP A 689 -32.96 17.53 15.94
C ASP A 689 -32.38 18.94 15.69
N LEU A 690 -32.51 19.48 14.46
CA LEU A 690 -32.12 20.85 14.09
C LEU A 690 -33.00 21.92 14.78
N ILE A 691 -34.25 21.57 15.12
CA ILE A 691 -35.29 22.52 15.57
C ILE A 691 -35.08 23.01 17.02
N LYS A 692 -34.36 22.27 17.86
CA LYS A 692 -34.07 22.71 19.24
C LYS A 692 -32.96 23.77 19.32
N ILE A 693 -32.18 23.95 18.27
CA ILE A 693 -30.89 24.65 18.30
C ILE A 693 -31.00 26.13 17.89
N THR A 694 -31.90 26.52 16.97
CA THR A 694 -31.90 27.88 16.39
C THR A 694 -32.16 29.01 17.40
N VAL A 695 -32.77 28.72 18.54
CA VAL A 695 -33.13 29.74 19.56
C VAL A 695 -32.05 29.88 20.65
N HIS A 696 -31.26 28.83 20.90
CA HIS A 696 -30.26 28.82 21.97
C HIS A 696 -28.91 29.45 21.61
N TYR A 697 -28.59 29.57 20.32
CA TYR A 697 -27.26 30.02 19.86
C TYR A 697 -27.21 31.42 19.24
N LEU A 698 -28.34 32.14 19.17
CA LEU A 698 -28.31 33.57 18.84
C LEU A 698 -27.53 34.33 19.92
N SER A 699 -26.72 35.32 19.55
CA SER A 699 -26.23 36.30 20.53
C SER A 699 -27.43 37.01 21.17
N ASN A 700 -27.29 37.62 22.35
CA ASN A 700 -28.43 38.31 22.97
C ASN A 700 -28.96 39.47 22.10
N ASP A 701 -28.08 40.09 21.31
CA ASP A 701 -28.45 41.16 20.38
C ASP A 701 -29.19 40.63 19.16
N ASP A 702 -28.70 39.53 18.55
CA ASP A 702 -29.38 38.88 17.42
C ASP A 702 -30.73 38.28 17.85
N PHE A 703 -30.80 37.73 19.06
CA PHE A 703 -32.04 37.23 19.64
C PHE A 703 -33.07 38.34 19.75
N LYS A 704 -32.68 39.49 20.30
CA LYS A 704 -33.58 40.64 20.47
C LYS A 704 -33.99 41.24 19.12
N LEU A 705 -33.09 41.26 18.15
CA LEU A 705 -33.36 41.73 16.79
C LEU A 705 -34.38 40.84 16.06
N ILE A 706 -34.27 39.52 16.20
CA ILE A 706 -35.10 38.53 15.50
C ILE A 706 -36.44 38.31 16.21
N MET A 707 -36.42 38.18 17.54
CA MET A 707 -37.60 37.87 18.34
C MET A 707 -38.36 39.13 18.78
N GLY A 708 -37.78 40.32 18.65
CA GLY A 708 -38.36 41.59 19.07
C GLY A 708 -38.44 41.77 20.60
N ILE A 709 -38.02 40.76 21.37
CA ILE A 709 -38.01 40.74 22.84
C ILE A 709 -36.69 40.18 23.36
N SER A 710 -36.33 40.50 24.60
CA SER A 710 -35.10 39.96 25.17
C SER A 710 -35.22 38.46 25.43
N ARG A 711 -34.08 37.78 25.48
CA ARG A 711 -34.02 36.33 25.74
C ARG A 711 -34.63 35.96 27.09
N ILE A 712 -34.42 36.78 28.11
CA ILE A 712 -34.98 36.60 29.45
C ILE A 712 -36.51 36.68 29.38
N ASP A 713 -37.05 37.73 28.77
CA ASP A 713 -38.49 37.92 28.64
C ASP A 713 -39.16 36.81 27.81
N PHE A 714 -38.45 36.26 26.82
CA PHE A 714 -38.94 35.14 26.01
C PHE A 714 -39.13 33.87 26.83
N TYR A 715 -38.19 33.52 27.72
CA TYR A 715 -38.29 32.31 28.54
C TYR A 715 -39.29 32.45 29.69
N ASP A 716 -39.62 33.68 30.09
CA ASP A 716 -40.68 33.95 31.07
C ASP A 716 -42.10 33.85 30.47
N LEU A 717 -42.23 33.75 29.15
CA LEU A 717 -43.52 33.52 28.50
C LEU A 717 -44.01 32.08 28.71
N PRO A 718 -45.34 31.87 28.84
CA PRO A 718 -45.92 30.53 28.80
C PRO A 718 -45.55 29.78 27.50
N SER A 719 -45.34 28.47 27.59
CA SER A 719 -44.81 27.65 26.48
C SER A 719 -45.59 27.76 25.17
N TRP A 720 -46.92 27.97 25.24
CA TRP A 720 -47.76 28.16 24.05
C TRP A 720 -47.50 29.51 23.34
N LYS A 721 -47.16 30.57 24.08
CA LYS A 721 -46.77 31.87 23.52
C LYS A 721 -45.39 31.81 22.90
N GLN A 722 -44.45 31.12 23.54
CA GLN A 722 -43.12 30.88 22.96
C GLN A 722 -43.25 30.16 21.61
N LEU A 723 -44.13 29.15 21.54
CA LEU A 723 -44.39 28.39 20.32
C LEU A 723 -45.01 29.27 19.22
N ASN A 724 -46.01 30.09 19.54
CA ASN A 724 -46.63 30.98 18.57
C ASN A 724 -45.68 32.08 18.06
N LEU A 725 -44.85 32.65 18.94
CA LEU A 725 -43.88 33.67 18.54
C LEU A 725 -42.81 33.12 17.61
N LYS A 726 -42.36 31.88 17.88
CA LYS A 726 -41.51 31.17 16.95
C LYS A 726 -42.22 31.02 15.59
N LYS A 727 -43.52 30.62 15.57
CA LYS A 727 -44.30 30.34 14.33
C LYS A 727 -44.37 31.56 13.43
N GLU A 728 -44.61 32.69 14.06
CA GLU A 728 -44.69 33.98 13.38
C GLU A 728 -43.35 34.40 12.74
N LYS A 729 -42.22 33.94 13.29
CA LYS A 729 -40.86 34.27 12.81
C LYS A 729 -40.23 33.20 11.92
N GLY A 730 -40.98 32.16 11.55
CA GLY A 730 -40.49 31.10 10.65
C GLY A 730 -39.39 30.21 11.26
N LEU A 731 -39.26 30.20 12.59
CA LEU A 731 -38.30 29.37 13.33
C LEU A 731 -39.02 28.08 13.79
N PHE A 732 -39.33 27.18 12.85
CA PHE A 732 -39.98 25.86 13.10
C PHE A 732 -39.07 24.73 12.73
#